data_AF-A0A7M7N8J6-F1
#
_entry.id   AF-A0A7M7N8J6-F1
#
_cell.length_a   1.000
_cell.length_b   1.000
_cell.length_c   1.000
_cell.angle_alpha   90.00
_cell.angle_beta   90.00
_cell.angle_gamma   90.00
#
_symmetry.space_group_name_H-M   'P 1'
#
loop_
_entity.id
_entity.type
_entity.pdbx_description
1 polymer ?
#
loop_
_entity_poly.entity_id
_entity_poly.type
_entity_poly.pdbx_seq_one_letter_code
_entity_poly.pdbx_strand_id
1 'polypeptide(L)'
;MANLIFVSSLIVFICILSVPGQTLGAFSCNFEQGLCSYTQDRGDDFDWARSQGSTETSDTGPVVDHTHGTTQGYYLYAESSNPQSSGDKARLTGAAEDADQPQCVEFYYYLYGDTMGSLRVYVKDSTSSGLGDPVWSLSGDRGSGWYRGLASVQNNTNTVQLVFEAEIGNGKYSDIAIDDINVINSNGLCPIDFLNCTFESGECGFEQDKTDDFDFTRSKGNTFTSDTGPSVDHTTGTEEGYYTYTEATGPNKGHIARLISPTFRGVQGDDSETFCVVFWYHMYGSNIGELNVYLRNSSSLNMGSPIWSLAGNRGDVWRGAEAEINTPEDFTIIFEGIRGSSYKGDIALDDILITSYGCPGHHIVKNESSVSCSFEEVELCYYVQDETDTIDWEWKNRGTKDDYTGPDGDHTRGDELGFFLYISSSTFIDSDDVARIMSPVATASNSASSCVEFWFHMWGRDVETLNVYVKRESSALPSTPNTMVTGDHGNYWHRQTFTVPAGSGNYRVVFEAIPGEKTRDDIAIDDVMLYKDQNCPEFITDAPTPTTMPPPRDNIDCDFEEDFCGYMQDLDTDYGDWTRDQGKGDSFRTTGPDVDHTLGTILGYYASFDPYSLKGAEFGDSAVLKSPVITPKTQTRCLTFYAYLYGYSIDYLTLQIVEWGGTRTLDPPFAIYGDHGEQWIELTMDVPSSSQPFQILFVGNVGTSTYSSKIAMDDMTLKNGQCHAPATEAPVPWAADCDFESTTDPLCGYENYNYNKFDWIIHSGSTSTGNTGPTADHTTGNAAGNNFRFSPSKHEVKHTFRNVSKE
;
A
#
# COMPACT_ATOMS: atom_id res chain seq x y z
N MET A 1 -39.15 63.35 -0.36
CA MET A 1 -39.11 62.53 0.85
C MET A 1 -37.88 61.65 0.73
N ALA A 2 -36.81 62.04 1.40
CA ALA A 2 -35.54 61.31 1.39
C ALA A 2 -35.58 60.28 2.53
N ASN A 3 -35.31 59.01 2.20
CA ASN A 3 -35.06 57.98 3.20
C ASN A 3 -33.55 57.71 3.21
N LEU A 4 -32.89 58.16 4.28
CA LEU A 4 -31.55 57.74 4.66
C LEU A 4 -31.63 56.30 5.19
N ILE A 5 -30.82 55.41 4.61
CA ILE A 5 -30.48 54.11 5.20
C ILE A 5 -29.13 54.30 5.90
N PHE A 6 -29.13 54.23 7.23
CA PHE A 6 -27.91 54.11 8.02
C PHE A 6 -27.49 52.62 8.03
N VAL A 7 -26.31 52.32 7.50
CA VAL A 7 -25.61 51.06 7.73
C VAL A 7 -24.60 51.34 8.85
N SER A 8 -24.83 50.81 10.05
CA SER A 8 -23.84 50.86 11.13
C SER A 8 -22.99 49.59 11.08
N SER A 9 -21.74 49.73 10.66
CA SER A 9 -20.70 48.72 10.85
C SER A 9 -20.40 48.60 12.35
N LEU A 10 -20.63 47.41 12.91
CA LEU A 10 -20.23 47.07 14.27
C LEU A 10 -18.78 46.55 14.22
N ILE A 11 -17.81 47.45 14.37
CA ILE A 11 -16.43 47.06 14.70
C ILE A 11 -16.42 46.81 16.20
N VAL A 12 -16.28 45.55 16.61
CA VAL A 12 -16.04 45.18 18.00
C VAL A 12 -14.57 45.50 18.29
N PHE A 13 -14.31 46.70 18.82
CA PHE A 13 -13.07 46.98 19.54
C PHE A 13 -13.14 46.23 20.87
N ILE A 14 -12.45 45.10 20.99
CA ILE A 14 -12.11 44.54 22.29
C ILE A 14 -11.04 45.46 22.87
N CYS A 15 -11.50 46.48 23.60
CA CYS A 15 -10.64 47.23 24.50
C CYS A 15 -10.37 46.32 25.69
N ILE A 16 -9.19 45.68 25.73
CA ILE A 16 -8.71 44.99 26.92
C ILE A 16 -8.50 46.08 27.97
N LEU A 17 -9.51 46.28 28.81
CA LEU A 17 -9.34 46.97 30.07
C LEU A 17 -8.41 46.09 30.91
N SER A 18 -7.22 46.60 31.17
CA SER A 18 -6.31 46.03 32.16
C SER A 18 -7.04 45.89 33.49
N VAL A 19 -7.22 44.65 33.93
CA VAL A 19 -7.66 44.35 35.27
C VAL A 19 -6.45 44.62 36.19
N PRO A 20 -6.49 45.61 37.09
CA PRO A 20 -5.41 45.82 38.03
C PRO A 20 -5.43 44.67 39.04
N GLY A 21 -4.53 43.70 38.88
CA GLY A 21 -4.38 42.59 39.82
C GLY A 21 -4.21 41.18 39.25
N GLN A 22 -4.09 40.99 37.93
CA GLN A 22 -3.45 39.78 37.41
C GLN A 22 -1.93 40.00 37.48
N THR A 23 -1.27 39.25 38.35
CA THR A 23 0.18 39.04 38.27
C THR A 23 0.47 38.48 36.89
N LEU A 24 1.22 39.22 36.05
CA LEU A 24 1.84 38.60 34.86
C LEU A 24 2.52 37.32 35.34
N GLY A 25 2.35 36.21 34.60
CA GLY A 25 3.14 35.02 34.86
C GLY A 25 4.61 35.43 34.92
N ALA A 26 5.37 34.93 35.87
CA ALA A 26 6.70 35.49 36.15
C ALA A 26 7.75 35.24 35.07
N PHE A 27 7.47 34.35 34.11
CA PHE A 27 8.24 34.24 32.86
C PHE A 27 7.80 35.24 31.79
N SER A 28 6.64 35.89 31.91
CA SER A 28 6.11 36.77 30.88
C SER A 28 6.80 38.14 30.85
N CYS A 29 7.26 38.55 29.67
CA CYS A 29 7.76 39.90 29.43
C CYS A 29 7.74 40.28 27.95
N ASN A 30 7.06 41.37 27.63
CA ASN A 30 7.04 42.01 26.31
C ASN A 30 7.97 43.24 26.22
N PHE A 31 8.79 43.45 27.25
CA PHE A 31 9.76 44.53 27.38
C PHE A 31 9.25 45.98 27.24
N GLU A 32 7.97 46.26 27.07
CA GLU A 32 7.44 47.62 26.86
C GLU A 32 7.62 48.56 28.07
N GLN A 33 7.74 48.02 29.28
CA GLN A 33 7.87 48.79 30.52
C GLN A 33 9.16 48.51 31.31
N GLY A 34 10.14 47.86 30.68
CA GLY A 34 11.42 47.50 31.29
C GLY A 34 11.70 46.00 31.19
N LEU A 35 12.49 45.45 32.11
CA LEU A 35 12.87 44.02 32.11
C LEU A 35 11.86 43.10 32.80
N CYS A 36 10.70 43.61 33.22
CA CYS A 36 9.71 42.84 33.99
C CYS A 36 10.34 42.17 35.23
N SER A 37 10.18 40.86 35.38
CA SER A 37 10.79 40.04 36.44
C SER A 37 12.18 39.49 36.07
N TYR A 38 12.73 39.88 34.92
CA TYR A 38 14.07 39.49 34.49
C TYR A 38 15.16 40.42 35.03
N THR A 39 16.34 39.86 35.20
CA THR A 39 17.54 40.54 35.70
C THR A 39 18.76 40.14 34.87
N GLN A 40 19.66 41.09 34.63
CA GLN A 40 20.95 40.79 34.01
C GLN A 40 21.80 39.96 34.96
N ASP A 41 22.46 38.93 34.42
CA ASP A 41 23.54 38.27 35.14
C ASP A 41 24.69 39.27 35.33
N ARG A 42 25.49 39.09 36.39
CA ARG A 42 26.68 39.91 36.65
C ARG A 42 27.97 39.12 36.51
N GLY A 43 27.86 37.82 36.22
CA GLY A 43 28.98 36.90 36.07
C GLY A 43 29.23 36.47 34.62
N ASP A 44 28.56 37.09 33.65
CA ASP A 44 28.77 36.99 32.21
C ASP A 44 29.70 38.11 31.69
N ASP A 45 29.84 38.22 30.37
CA ASP A 45 30.82 39.11 29.74
C ASP A 45 30.23 40.50 29.43
N PHE A 46 28.92 40.59 29.12
CA PHE A 46 28.20 41.84 28.88
C PHE A 46 26.68 41.68 29.09
N ASP A 47 25.96 42.80 29.17
CA ASP A 47 24.50 42.80 29.43
C ASP A 47 23.68 42.88 28.14
N TRP A 48 22.47 42.30 28.16
CA TRP A 48 21.47 42.58 27.13
C TRP A 48 21.04 44.05 27.16
N ALA A 49 20.86 44.68 26.00
CA ALA A 49 20.40 46.06 25.86
C ALA A 49 18.94 46.12 25.43
N ARG A 50 18.16 47.02 26.03
CA ARG A 50 16.77 47.28 25.63
C ARG A 50 16.74 48.45 24.65
N SER A 51 16.16 48.25 23.47
CA SER A 51 16.20 49.21 22.36
C SER A 51 14.86 49.39 21.65
N GLN A 52 14.78 50.39 20.77
CA GLN A 52 13.68 50.66 19.84
C GLN A 52 14.23 51.01 18.47
N GLY A 53 13.52 50.65 17.41
CA GLY A 53 13.99 50.89 16.04
C GLY A 53 15.21 50.02 15.70
N SER A 54 15.93 50.37 14.63
CA SER A 54 17.14 49.66 14.21
C SER A 54 18.27 49.71 15.25
N THR A 55 19.05 48.63 15.33
CA THR A 55 20.28 48.55 16.12
C THR A 55 21.40 49.42 15.52
N GLU A 56 22.53 49.56 16.24
CA GLU A 56 23.62 50.45 15.84
C GLU A 56 24.36 49.95 14.59
N THR A 57 24.44 48.63 14.41
CA THR A 57 25.03 48.01 13.22
C THR A 57 24.01 47.90 12.09
N SER A 58 24.41 48.33 10.90
CA SER A 58 23.57 48.25 9.70
C SER A 58 23.43 46.81 9.21
N ASP A 59 22.27 46.48 8.64
CA ASP A 59 21.95 45.17 8.07
C ASP A 59 22.06 44.02 9.08
N THR A 60 21.81 44.31 10.35
CA THR A 60 21.64 43.37 11.47
C THR A 60 20.44 43.82 12.30
N GLY A 61 20.00 42.99 13.24
CA GLY A 61 19.03 43.37 14.26
C GLY A 61 17.64 43.80 13.74
N PRO A 62 16.62 43.84 14.61
CA PRO A 62 15.27 44.18 14.18
C PRO A 62 15.10 45.69 13.95
N VAL A 63 14.36 46.06 12.90
CA VAL A 63 13.97 47.46 12.61
C VAL A 63 12.75 47.90 13.43
N VAL A 64 11.91 46.95 13.82
CA VAL A 64 10.68 47.14 14.59
C VAL A 64 10.60 46.07 15.66
N ASP A 65 9.95 46.37 16.78
CA ASP A 65 9.65 45.39 17.83
C ASP A 65 8.62 44.34 17.35
N HIS A 66 8.48 43.24 18.07
CA HIS A 66 7.46 42.24 17.75
C HIS A 66 6.08 42.64 18.33
N THR A 67 6.04 43.14 19.57
CA THR A 67 4.79 43.46 20.32
C THR A 67 3.82 44.35 19.54
N HIS A 68 4.32 45.43 18.96
CA HIS A 68 3.55 46.44 18.24
C HIS A 68 3.82 46.43 16.73
N GLY A 69 4.92 45.81 16.28
CA GLY A 69 5.34 45.86 14.89
C GLY A 69 5.74 47.27 14.44
N THR A 70 6.25 48.11 15.35
CA THR A 70 6.56 49.51 15.07
C THR A 70 7.98 49.88 15.47
N THR A 71 8.48 51.02 14.98
CA THR A 71 9.77 51.56 15.45
C THR A 71 9.69 52.16 16.86
N GLN A 72 8.51 52.15 17.50
CA GLN A 72 8.26 52.74 18.82
C GLN A 72 7.99 51.71 19.91
N GLY A 73 7.92 50.41 19.62
CA GLY A 73 7.94 49.38 20.66
C GLY A 73 9.36 49.00 21.04
N TYR A 74 9.50 48.21 22.09
CA TYR A 74 10.77 47.86 22.71
C TYR A 74 11.03 46.36 22.68
N TYR A 75 12.28 46.00 22.38
CA TYR A 75 12.78 44.63 22.45
C TYR A 75 14.11 44.59 23.25
N LEU A 76 14.60 43.40 23.60
CA LEU A 76 15.99 43.23 24.06
C LEU A 76 16.88 42.67 22.98
N TYR A 77 18.13 43.12 22.95
CA TYR A 77 19.13 42.57 22.06
C TYR A 77 20.52 42.53 22.68
N ALA A 78 21.34 41.61 22.19
CA ALA A 78 22.75 41.49 22.50
C ALA A 78 23.56 42.08 21.34
N GLU A 79 24.28 43.16 21.63
CA GLU A 79 25.14 43.88 20.68
C GLU A 79 26.44 43.11 20.44
N SER A 80 26.75 42.82 19.18
CA SER A 80 27.98 42.10 18.80
C SER A 80 29.17 42.98 18.47
N SER A 81 28.97 44.29 18.33
CA SER A 81 30.05 45.21 17.95
C SER A 81 31.00 45.51 19.10
N ASN A 82 31.84 46.56 18.98
CA ASN A 82 32.86 46.80 20.00
C ASN A 82 32.20 47.25 21.32
N PRO A 83 32.62 46.70 22.49
CA PRO A 83 33.88 45.97 22.75
C PRO A 83 33.84 44.43 22.70
N GLN A 84 32.73 43.82 22.27
CA GLN A 84 32.54 42.36 22.34
C GLN A 84 33.48 41.58 21.40
N SER A 85 33.81 40.37 21.83
CA SER A 85 34.64 39.39 21.12
C SER A 85 33.89 38.08 20.93
N SER A 86 34.35 37.25 19.98
CA SER A 86 33.76 35.94 19.74
C SER A 86 33.80 35.08 21.00
N GLY A 87 32.66 34.49 21.33
CA GLY A 87 32.46 33.67 22.53
C GLY A 87 32.03 34.45 23.77
N ASP A 88 31.99 35.79 23.73
CA ASP A 88 31.43 36.60 24.81
C ASP A 88 29.94 36.30 24.97
N LYS A 89 29.48 36.27 26.23
CA LYS A 89 28.11 35.90 26.59
C LYS A 89 27.37 37.01 27.31
N ALA A 90 26.07 37.12 27.01
CA ALA A 90 25.11 37.91 27.76
C ALA A 90 23.95 37.04 28.24
N ARG A 91 23.62 37.09 29.53
CA ARG A 91 22.61 36.25 30.17
C ARG A 91 21.54 37.08 30.87
N LEU A 92 20.29 36.85 30.47
CA LEU A 92 19.10 37.41 31.09
C LEU A 92 18.39 36.32 31.90
N THR A 93 18.25 36.52 33.21
CA THR A 93 17.69 35.53 34.15
C THR A 93 16.36 35.99 34.72
N GLY A 94 15.32 35.16 34.55
CA GLY A 94 13.98 35.38 35.11
C GLY A 94 13.91 35.15 36.63
N ALA A 95 12.78 35.55 37.22
CA ALA A 95 12.48 35.24 38.62
C ALA A 95 12.37 33.72 38.83
N ALA A 96 12.58 33.28 40.07
CA ALA A 96 12.45 31.88 40.45
C ALA A 96 10.99 31.53 40.69
N GLU A 97 10.49 30.54 39.97
CA GLU A 97 9.08 30.17 39.94
C GLU A 97 8.86 28.70 40.22
N ASP A 98 7.75 28.38 40.88
CA ASP A 98 7.35 26.99 41.11
C ASP A 98 6.98 26.33 39.76
N ALA A 99 7.60 25.18 39.47
CA ALA A 99 7.34 24.39 38.27
C ALA A 99 6.70 23.04 38.63
N ASP A 100 5.63 23.05 39.42
CA ASP A 100 4.92 21.82 39.85
C ASP A 100 4.31 21.04 38.67
N GLN A 101 4.11 21.70 37.53
CA GLN A 101 3.59 21.17 36.27
C GLN A 101 4.49 21.59 35.12
N PRO A 102 4.54 20.81 34.03
CA PRO A 102 5.23 21.23 32.82
C PRO A 102 4.57 22.49 32.22
N GLN A 103 5.37 23.39 31.67
CA GLN A 103 4.91 24.64 31.06
C GLN A 103 5.57 24.84 29.69
N CYS A 104 4.83 25.43 28.76
CA CYS A 104 5.35 25.89 27.48
C CYS A 104 5.54 27.40 27.49
N VAL A 105 6.79 27.82 27.33
CA VAL A 105 7.15 29.23 27.18
C VAL A 105 7.39 29.52 25.72
N GLU A 106 6.59 30.43 25.18
CA GLU A 106 6.81 31.07 23.89
C GLU A 106 7.66 32.32 24.08
N PHE A 107 8.49 32.63 23.10
CA PHE A 107 9.20 33.89 22.97
C PHE A 107 9.44 34.18 21.49
N TYR A 108 9.71 35.43 21.15
CA TYR A 108 10.12 35.79 19.80
C TYR A 108 11.59 36.14 19.78
N TYR A 109 12.28 35.74 18.71
CA TYR A 109 13.70 36.00 18.53
C TYR A 109 14.01 36.55 17.14
N TYR A 110 15.13 37.24 17.03
CA TYR A 110 15.67 37.78 15.79
C TYR A 110 17.15 37.38 15.68
N LEU A 111 17.52 36.72 14.58
CA LEU A 111 18.88 36.25 14.30
C LEU A 111 19.24 36.57 12.85
N TYR A 112 19.86 37.71 12.61
CA TYR A 112 20.20 38.16 11.24
C TYR A 112 21.59 38.81 11.19
N GLY A 113 22.42 38.31 10.27
CA GLY A 113 23.75 38.86 10.00
C GLY A 113 24.81 37.81 9.61
N ASP A 114 25.88 38.26 8.96
CA ASP A 114 26.92 37.40 8.38
C ASP A 114 27.73 36.59 9.42
N THR A 115 27.78 37.06 10.67
CA THR A 115 28.65 36.49 11.70
C THR A 115 27.88 36.05 12.94
N MET A 116 26.68 35.48 12.74
CA MET A 116 25.82 35.04 13.84
C MET A 116 26.53 34.11 14.81
N GLY A 117 26.28 34.36 16.09
CA GLY A 117 26.60 33.43 17.17
C GLY A 117 25.42 32.52 17.46
N SER A 118 25.08 32.37 18.74
CA SER A 118 24.01 31.45 19.18
C SER A 118 23.15 32.02 20.29
N LEU A 119 21.85 31.76 20.23
CA LEU A 119 20.90 32.01 21.30
C LEU A 119 20.56 30.68 21.98
N ARG A 120 20.62 30.63 23.31
CA ARG A 120 20.26 29.47 24.12
C ARG A 120 19.30 29.84 25.23
N VAL A 121 18.39 28.93 25.55
CA VAL A 121 17.46 29.05 26.66
C VAL A 121 17.68 27.89 27.61
N TYR A 122 17.81 28.19 28.91
CA TYR A 122 18.01 27.20 29.97
C TYR A 122 16.89 27.27 30.98
N VAL A 123 16.56 26.12 31.57
CA VAL A 123 15.73 26.00 32.77
C VAL A 123 16.65 25.66 33.92
N LYS A 124 17.04 26.69 34.68
CA LYS A 124 17.97 26.57 35.78
C LYS A 124 17.23 26.25 37.07
N ASP A 125 17.56 25.14 37.73
CA ASP A 125 17.11 24.88 39.10
C ASP A 125 17.70 25.96 40.02
N SER A 126 16.85 26.69 40.75
CA SER A 126 17.23 27.84 41.58
C SER A 126 18.19 27.45 42.72
N THR A 127 18.22 26.18 43.09
CA THR A 127 19.11 25.64 44.13
C THR A 127 20.47 25.18 43.58
N SER A 128 20.58 25.06 42.25
CA SER A 128 21.79 24.62 41.57
C SER A 128 22.63 25.80 41.07
N SER A 129 23.95 25.64 41.06
CA SER A 129 24.88 26.67 40.56
C SER A 129 25.13 26.56 39.05
N GLY A 130 24.83 25.43 38.42
CA GLY A 130 25.02 25.20 36.99
C GLY A 130 23.76 25.52 36.18
N LEU A 131 23.91 25.86 34.91
CA LEU A 131 22.78 26.09 34.00
C LEU A 131 22.13 24.80 33.50
N GLY A 132 22.85 23.67 33.56
CA GLY A 132 22.44 22.43 32.91
C GLY A 132 22.57 22.50 31.39
N ASP A 133 21.89 21.59 30.70
CA ASP A 133 21.79 21.59 29.24
C ASP A 133 20.70 22.59 28.79
N PRO A 134 20.87 23.27 27.64
CA PRO A 134 19.86 24.18 27.13
C PRO A 134 18.60 23.41 26.71
N VAL A 135 17.42 23.95 27.05
CA VAL A 135 16.12 23.42 26.61
C VAL A 135 15.75 23.88 25.20
N TRP A 136 16.42 24.94 24.72
CA TRP A 136 16.32 25.44 23.36
C TRP A 136 17.66 26.07 22.96
N SER A 137 18.11 25.86 21.74
CA SER A 137 19.36 26.44 21.24
C SER A 137 19.30 26.59 19.73
N LEU A 138 19.74 27.75 19.23
CA LEU A 138 19.83 28.01 17.80
C LEU A 138 21.07 28.85 17.49
N SER A 139 21.72 28.52 16.38
CA SER A 139 22.88 29.25 15.86
C SER A 139 22.67 29.60 14.39
N GLY A 140 23.41 30.61 13.92
CA GLY A 140 23.41 31.01 12.52
C GLY A 140 22.31 32.02 12.15
N ASP A 141 22.37 32.50 10.92
CA ASP A 141 21.41 33.44 10.33
C ASP A 141 20.06 32.76 10.05
N ARG A 142 18.95 33.45 10.35
CA ARG A 142 17.57 33.03 10.09
C ARG A 142 16.81 33.98 9.18
N GLY A 143 17.44 35.04 8.68
CA GLY A 143 16.80 36.05 7.86
C GLY A 143 16.26 37.22 8.68
N SER A 144 15.76 38.24 7.99
CA SER A 144 15.46 39.54 8.59
C SER A 144 14.06 39.64 9.25
N GLY A 145 13.56 38.55 9.82
CA GLY A 145 12.24 38.44 10.46
C GLY A 145 12.29 38.11 11.95
N TRP A 146 11.17 38.36 12.65
CA TRP A 146 10.94 37.83 13.99
C TRP A 146 10.42 36.40 13.89
N TYR A 147 11.04 35.49 14.61
CA TYR A 147 10.71 34.08 14.61
C TYR A 147 10.26 33.64 16.00
N ARG A 148 9.31 32.70 16.02
CA ARG A 148 8.77 32.13 17.24
C ARG A 148 9.69 31.04 17.78
N GLY A 149 10.11 31.17 19.03
CA GLY A 149 10.81 30.14 19.80
C GLY A 149 9.92 29.55 20.88
N LEU A 150 10.04 28.24 21.11
CA LEU A 150 9.28 27.51 22.13
C LEU A 150 10.24 26.76 23.05
N ALA A 151 10.17 27.04 24.35
CA ALA A 151 11.00 26.43 25.39
C ALA A 151 10.13 25.73 26.42
N SER A 152 10.31 24.41 26.53
CA SER A 152 9.61 23.58 27.52
C SER A 152 10.26 23.67 28.89
N VAL A 153 9.47 23.98 29.91
CA VAL A 153 9.85 23.91 31.32
C VAL A 153 9.27 22.62 31.89
N GLN A 154 10.14 21.67 32.24
CA GLN A 154 9.73 20.41 32.85
C GLN A 154 9.29 20.62 34.31
N ASN A 155 8.52 19.68 34.84
CA ASN A 155 8.14 19.73 36.24
C ASN A 155 9.38 19.57 37.15
N ASN A 156 9.46 20.38 38.19
CA ASN A 156 10.54 20.36 39.17
C ASN A 156 9.97 20.56 40.57
N THR A 157 10.51 19.81 41.55
CA THR A 157 10.15 19.96 42.97
C THR A 157 10.71 21.22 43.62
N ASN A 158 11.68 21.87 42.96
CA ASN A 158 12.25 23.15 43.33
C ASN A 158 11.74 24.25 42.39
N THR A 159 11.96 25.52 42.77
CA THR A 159 11.73 26.62 41.85
C THR A 159 12.76 26.64 40.72
N VAL A 160 12.35 27.09 39.54
CA VAL A 160 13.20 27.19 38.35
C VAL A 160 13.27 28.62 37.84
N GLN A 161 14.35 28.95 37.14
CA GLN A 161 14.55 30.24 36.48
C GLN A 161 14.79 30.00 34.99
N LEU A 162 14.09 30.77 34.15
CA LEU A 162 14.34 30.78 32.71
C LEU A 162 15.53 31.72 32.43
N VAL A 163 16.53 31.23 31.70
CA VAL A 163 17.75 32.00 31.37
C VAL A 163 17.92 32.06 29.86
N PHE A 164 17.98 33.27 29.30
CA PHE A 164 18.32 33.51 27.89
C PHE A 164 19.80 33.90 27.79
N GLU A 165 20.58 33.14 27.04
CA GLU A 165 22.02 33.38 26.79
C GLU A 165 22.25 33.68 25.31
N ALA A 166 22.76 34.87 25.02
CA ALA A 166 23.33 35.19 23.71
C ALA A 166 24.85 35.00 23.76
N GLU A 167 25.41 34.29 22.79
CA GLU A 167 26.85 34.15 22.59
C GLU A 167 27.23 34.80 21.26
N ILE A 168 28.26 35.66 21.28
CA ILE A 168 28.70 36.42 20.10
C ILE A 168 29.51 35.53 19.14
N GLY A 169 29.18 35.62 17.84
CA GLY A 169 29.84 34.88 16.77
C GLY A 169 31.21 35.44 16.38
N ASN A 170 31.72 35.04 15.21
CA ASN A 170 33.08 35.38 14.76
C ASN A 170 33.22 36.80 14.15
N GLY A 171 32.32 37.74 14.49
CA GLY A 171 32.34 39.09 13.98
C GLY A 171 31.23 39.97 14.56
N LYS A 172 31.19 41.22 14.09
CA LYS A 172 30.34 42.31 14.60
C LYS A 172 29.08 42.57 13.77
N TYR A 173 28.81 41.76 12.77
CA TYR A 173 27.66 41.90 11.88
C TYR A 173 26.65 40.83 12.26
N SER A 174 26.18 40.86 13.52
CA SER A 174 25.26 39.86 14.05
C SER A 174 24.58 40.36 15.34
N ASP A 175 23.31 40.73 15.27
CA ASP A 175 22.55 41.04 16.50
C ASP A 175 21.59 39.91 16.82
N ILE A 176 21.56 39.53 18.10
CA ILE A 176 20.61 38.56 18.65
C ILE A 176 19.58 39.36 19.43
N ALA A 177 18.30 39.30 19.04
CA ALA A 177 17.23 39.96 19.79
C ALA A 177 16.18 38.96 20.29
N ILE A 178 15.51 39.33 21.38
CA ILE A 178 14.36 38.62 21.96
C ILE A 178 13.24 39.61 22.30
N ASP A 179 12.00 39.14 22.17
CA ASP A 179 10.78 39.89 22.52
C ASP A 179 9.64 38.93 22.95
N ASP A 180 8.57 39.47 23.52
CA ASP A 180 7.29 38.77 23.77
C ASP A 180 7.40 37.37 24.41
N ILE A 181 8.06 37.28 25.56
CA ILE A 181 8.11 36.04 26.33
C ILE A 181 6.76 35.81 27.01
N ASN A 182 6.14 34.66 26.81
CA ASN A 182 4.82 34.32 27.35
C ASN A 182 4.69 32.83 27.69
N VAL A 183 4.00 32.51 28.78
CA VAL A 183 3.58 31.12 29.06
C VAL A 183 2.29 30.85 28.29
N ILE A 184 2.36 30.06 27.22
CA ILE A 184 1.21 29.75 26.36
C ILE A 184 0.47 28.49 26.79
N ASN A 185 1.14 27.59 27.51
CA ASN A 185 0.52 26.45 28.17
C ASN A 185 1.09 26.29 29.58
N SER A 186 0.24 26.30 30.61
CA SER A 186 0.66 26.20 32.02
C SER A 186 0.64 24.78 32.57
N ASN A 187 0.17 23.81 31.78
CA ASN A 187 0.01 22.40 32.18
C ASN A 187 0.48 21.43 31.08
N GLY A 188 1.47 21.81 30.28
CA GLY A 188 1.97 20.98 29.19
C GLY A 188 3.26 21.50 28.58
N LEU A 189 4.00 20.61 27.93
CA LEU A 189 5.22 20.94 27.17
C LEU A 189 4.87 21.67 25.87
N CYS A 190 5.87 22.31 25.27
CA CYS A 190 5.70 22.94 23.98
C CYS A 190 5.55 21.95 22.83
N PRO A 191 4.76 22.29 21.81
CA PRO A 191 4.82 21.61 20.52
C PRO A 191 6.24 21.64 19.92
N ILE A 192 6.67 20.52 19.35
CA ILE A 192 7.97 20.37 18.68
C ILE A 192 7.83 20.43 17.16
N ASP A 193 8.93 20.68 16.45
CA ASP A 193 8.93 20.81 14.98
C ASP A 193 9.60 19.61 14.28
N PHE A 194 10.30 18.79 15.07
CA PHE A 194 11.09 17.67 14.56
C PHE A 194 11.18 16.57 15.63
N LEU A 195 11.07 15.32 15.20
CA LEU A 195 11.29 14.14 16.01
C LEU A 195 12.03 13.09 15.19
N ASN A 196 13.08 12.50 15.74
CA ASN A 196 13.70 11.29 15.21
C ASN A 196 13.81 10.30 16.36
N CYS A 197 13.04 9.22 16.28
CA CYS A 197 12.93 8.21 17.31
C CYS A 197 13.27 6.83 16.77
N THR A 198 14.48 6.38 17.10
CA THR A 198 15.01 5.04 16.80
C THR A 198 14.80 4.07 17.98
N PHE A 199 14.05 4.50 19.01
CA PHE A 199 13.88 3.82 20.30
C PHE A 199 15.16 3.45 21.08
N GLU A 200 16.37 3.69 20.61
CA GLU A 200 17.62 3.30 21.30
C GLU A 200 17.80 3.92 22.69
N SER A 201 17.31 5.15 22.87
CA SER A 201 17.45 5.93 24.10
C SER A 201 16.10 6.21 24.78
N GLY A 202 15.18 5.26 24.71
CA GLY A 202 13.82 5.35 25.27
C GLY A 202 12.78 5.69 24.22
N GLU A 203 11.60 6.13 24.65
CA GLU A 203 10.41 6.32 23.81
C GLU A 203 10.34 7.70 23.14
N CYS A 204 11.36 8.55 23.27
CA CYS A 204 11.46 9.85 22.58
C CYS A 204 10.26 10.79 22.82
N GLY A 205 9.54 10.63 23.93
CA GLY A 205 8.34 11.39 24.26
C GLY A 205 7.03 10.81 23.71
N PHE A 206 7.07 9.68 23.00
CA PHE A 206 5.87 8.90 22.72
C PHE A 206 5.23 8.42 24.03
N GLU A 207 3.91 8.49 24.11
CA GLU A 207 3.11 8.01 25.23
C GLU A 207 2.18 6.89 24.78
N GLN A 208 2.11 5.81 25.56
CA GLN A 208 1.03 4.83 25.40
C GLN A 208 -0.28 5.47 25.82
N ASP A 209 -1.32 5.27 25.00
CA ASP A 209 -2.68 5.55 25.43
C ASP A 209 -3.01 4.65 26.64
N LYS A 210 -3.89 5.14 27.51
CA LYS A 210 -4.35 4.40 28.71
C LYS A 210 -5.84 4.07 28.62
N THR A 211 -6.47 4.41 27.50
CA THR A 211 -7.91 4.29 27.25
C THR A 211 -8.24 3.22 26.21
N ASP A 212 -7.22 2.67 25.56
CA ASP A 212 -7.25 1.53 24.66
C ASP A 212 -7.22 0.19 25.43
N ASP A 213 -7.13 -0.92 24.68
CA ASP A 213 -7.33 -2.26 25.22
C ASP A 213 -6.02 -2.95 25.65
N PHE A 214 -4.89 -2.56 25.03
CA PHE A 214 -3.54 -3.06 25.30
C PHE A 214 -2.48 -2.10 24.74
N ASP A 215 -1.19 -2.35 25.02
CA ASP A 215 -0.15 -1.33 24.82
C ASP A 215 0.88 -1.73 23.75
N PHE A 216 1.45 -0.74 23.05
CA PHE A 216 2.77 -0.92 22.45
C PHE A 216 3.83 -1.02 23.57
N THR A 217 4.85 -1.83 23.39
CA THR A 217 5.92 -2.00 24.38
C THR A 217 7.28 -1.98 23.71
N ARG A 218 8.20 -1.24 24.32
CA ARG A 218 9.59 -1.15 23.86
C ARG A 218 10.36 -2.40 24.26
N SER A 219 10.97 -3.07 23.30
CA SER A 219 11.72 -4.32 23.51
C SER A 219 12.89 -4.42 22.54
N LYS A 220 13.65 -5.52 22.65
CA LYS A 220 14.78 -5.86 21.77
C LYS A 220 14.85 -7.37 21.56
N GLY A 221 15.47 -7.78 20.45
CA GLY A 221 15.53 -9.19 20.02
C GLY A 221 14.15 -9.73 19.62
N ASN A 222 14.00 -11.06 19.60
CA ASN A 222 12.75 -11.72 19.22
C ASN A 222 11.58 -11.35 20.15
N THR A 223 10.37 -11.31 19.61
CA THR A 223 9.13 -11.21 20.41
C THR A 223 8.85 -12.52 21.17
N PHE A 224 7.90 -12.47 22.10
CA PHE A 224 7.63 -13.62 22.99
C PHE A 224 7.00 -14.81 22.23
N THR A 225 6.17 -14.52 21.23
CA THR A 225 5.56 -15.54 20.38
C THR A 225 6.48 -15.96 19.25
N SER A 226 6.60 -17.27 19.03
CA SER A 226 7.35 -17.81 17.90
C SER A 226 6.63 -17.56 16.57
N ASP A 227 7.42 -17.32 15.51
CA ASP A 227 6.94 -17.04 14.15
C ASP A 227 6.12 -15.75 14.04
N THR A 228 6.43 -14.76 14.88
CA THR A 228 5.85 -13.42 14.81
C THR A 228 6.87 -12.34 15.12
N GLY A 229 6.56 -11.11 14.70
CA GLY A 229 7.36 -9.93 15.00
C GLY A 229 8.81 -10.02 14.49
N PRO A 230 9.61 -8.96 14.71
CA PRO A 230 10.99 -8.91 14.24
C PRO A 230 11.95 -9.65 15.19
N SER A 231 13.01 -10.22 14.61
CA SER A 231 14.11 -10.84 15.37
C SER A 231 15.18 -9.86 15.84
N VAL A 232 15.29 -8.72 15.15
CA VAL A 232 16.24 -7.63 15.40
C VAL A 232 15.55 -6.30 15.10
N ASP A 233 16.02 -5.20 15.68
CA ASP A 233 15.55 -3.84 15.33
C ASP A 233 15.93 -3.45 13.90
N HIS A 234 15.36 -2.36 13.39
CA HIS A 234 15.71 -1.81 12.10
C HIS A 234 16.99 -0.95 12.17
N THR A 235 17.13 -0.12 13.22
CA THR A 235 18.21 0.88 13.32
C THR A 235 19.60 0.26 13.29
N THR A 236 19.84 -0.76 14.12
CA THR A 236 21.14 -1.42 14.26
C THR A 236 21.20 -2.75 13.51
N GLY A 237 20.05 -3.38 13.26
CA GLY A 237 19.98 -4.71 12.67
C GLY A 237 20.53 -5.80 13.61
N THR A 238 20.46 -5.58 14.92
CA THR A 238 21.01 -6.51 15.92
C THR A 238 20.01 -6.86 17.02
N GLU A 239 20.23 -7.97 17.72
CA GLU A 239 19.38 -8.36 18.87
C GLU A 239 19.51 -7.40 20.07
N GLU A 240 20.50 -6.49 20.05
CA GLU A 240 20.73 -5.53 21.12
C GLU A 240 20.02 -4.18 20.89
N GLY A 241 19.61 -3.88 19.67
CA GLY A 241 18.86 -2.68 19.32
C GLY A 241 17.38 -2.81 19.68
N TYR A 242 16.72 -1.68 19.84
CA TYR A 242 15.39 -1.54 20.42
C TYR A 242 14.38 -1.07 19.38
N TYR A 243 13.19 -1.64 19.47
CA TYR A 243 12.01 -1.22 18.71
C TYR A 243 10.80 -1.21 19.64
N THR A 244 9.64 -0.74 19.17
CA THR A 244 8.37 -0.85 19.90
C THR A 244 7.41 -1.77 19.17
N TYR A 245 6.62 -2.57 19.89
CA TYR A 245 5.69 -3.51 19.27
C TYR A 245 4.47 -3.81 20.12
N THR A 246 3.41 -4.29 19.48
CA THR A 246 2.23 -4.83 20.13
C THR A 246 2.37 -6.33 20.35
N GLU A 247 2.19 -6.77 21.59
CA GLU A 247 2.19 -8.20 21.93
C GLU A 247 0.77 -8.74 21.81
N ALA A 248 0.53 -9.57 20.79
CA ALA A 248 -0.80 -10.08 20.51
C ALA A 248 -1.24 -11.21 21.47
N THR A 249 -0.37 -11.69 22.35
CA THR A 249 -0.70 -12.70 23.37
C THR A 249 -1.49 -12.11 24.55
N GLY A 250 -2.78 -12.46 24.64
CA GLY A 250 -3.64 -12.07 25.76
C GLY A 250 -4.82 -11.16 25.39
N PRO A 251 -4.65 -10.09 24.58
CA PRO A 251 -5.76 -9.27 24.12
C PRO A 251 -6.75 -10.08 23.25
N ASN A 252 -7.99 -9.61 23.08
CA ASN A 252 -8.98 -10.30 22.23
C ASN A 252 -8.92 -9.78 20.78
N LYS A 253 -9.56 -10.52 19.86
CA LYS A 253 -9.68 -10.10 18.45
C LYS A 253 -10.32 -8.71 18.38
N GLY A 254 -9.72 -7.81 17.60
CA GLY A 254 -10.20 -6.45 17.39
C GLY A 254 -9.90 -5.49 18.54
N HIS A 255 -9.18 -5.93 19.59
CA HIS A 255 -8.60 -5.01 20.56
C HIS A 255 -7.60 -4.09 19.88
N ILE A 256 -7.50 -2.87 20.37
CA ILE A 256 -6.60 -1.84 19.84
C ILE A 256 -5.54 -1.42 20.85
N ALA A 257 -4.36 -1.09 20.34
CA ALA A 257 -3.25 -0.46 21.07
C ALA A 257 -2.85 0.83 20.35
N ARG A 258 -2.61 1.91 21.08
CA ARG A 258 -2.33 3.23 20.51
C ARG A 258 -1.09 3.87 21.12
N LEU A 259 -0.16 4.23 20.25
CA LEU A 259 1.05 4.96 20.58
C LEU A 259 0.93 6.40 20.07
N ILE A 260 0.99 7.36 20.99
CA ILE A 260 0.72 8.77 20.73
C ILE A 260 2.03 9.55 20.73
N SER A 261 2.30 10.30 19.67
CA SER A 261 3.48 11.17 19.58
C SER A 261 3.39 12.37 20.52
N PRO A 262 4.51 13.06 20.80
CA PRO A 262 4.47 14.43 21.28
C PRO A 262 3.60 15.32 20.38
N THR A 263 3.16 16.47 20.90
CA THR A 263 2.47 17.47 20.10
C THR A 263 3.47 18.16 19.15
N PHE A 264 3.10 18.28 17.89
CA PHE A 264 3.83 19.00 16.87
C PHE A 264 3.16 20.33 16.58
N ARG A 265 3.98 21.34 16.23
CA ARG A 265 3.47 22.65 15.88
C ARG A 265 2.79 22.60 14.51
N GLY A 266 1.61 23.19 14.40
CA GLY A 266 0.93 23.39 13.12
C GLY A 266 1.59 24.50 12.29
N VAL A 267 1.45 24.44 10.97
CA VAL A 267 2.04 25.43 10.05
C VAL A 267 1.19 26.72 10.04
N GLN A 268 1.72 27.84 10.49
CA GLN A 268 1.00 29.14 10.48
C GLN A 268 1.55 30.10 9.43
N GLY A 269 0.73 30.50 8.46
CA GLY A 269 1.04 31.57 7.51
C GLY A 269 1.35 31.11 6.08
N ASP A 270 1.79 32.04 5.23
CA ASP A 270 2.07 31.93 3.78
C ASP A 270 3.29 31.04 3.44
N ASP A 271 3.72 30.20 4.40
CA ASP A 271 4.86 29.31 4.26
C ASP A 271 4.39 27.96 3.71
N SER A 272 4.98 27.54 2.59
CA SER A 272 4.73 26.27 1.90
C SER A 272 5.28 25.05 2.66
N GLU A 273 5.36 25.11 3.99
CA GLU A 273 5.86 23.99 4.80
C GLU A 273 4.76 22.94 4.93
N THR A 274 5.07 21.70 4.53
CA THR A 274 4.25 20.52 4.78
C THR A 274 5.03 19.62 5.73
N PHE A 275 4.33 18.96 6.65
CA PHE A 275 4.96 17.99 7.54
C PHE A 275 4.94 16.61 6.90
N CYS A 276 5.90 15.78 7.29
CA CYS A 276 5.89 14.36 6.95
C CYS A 276 6.13 13.51 8.19
N VAL A 277 5.42 12.38 8.27
CA VAL A 277 5.81 11.25 9.11
C VAL A 277 6.39 10.16 8.23
N VAL A 278 7.58 9.69 8.57
CA VAL A 278 8.26 8.51 7.99
C VAL A 278 8.51 7.52 9.11
N PHE A 279 8.24 6.25 8.89
CA PHE A 279 8.40 5.24 9.93
C PHE A 279 8.70 3.86 9.33
N TRP A 280 9.37 3.02 10.09
CA TRP A 280 9.57 1.62 9.74
C TRP A 280 8.61 0.74 10.52
N TYR A 281 8.03 -0.27 9.87
CA TYR A 281 7.12 -1.22 10.47
C TYR A 281 7.52 -2.66 10.14
N HIS A 282 7.14 -3.59 11.03
CA HIS A 282 7.28 -5.03 10.82
C HIS A 282 5.98 -5.72 11.24
N MET A 283 5.41 -6.51 10.35
CA MET A 283 4.08 -7.11 10.49
C MET A 283 4.13 -8.57 10.07
N TYR A 284 4.66 -9.43 10.95
CA TYR A 284 4.88 -10.85 10.67
C TYR A 284 4.08 -11.74 11.62
N GLY A 285 3.28 -12.64 11.06
CA GLY A 285 2.49 -13.61 11.81
C GLY A 285 1.29 -14.12 11.02
N SER A 286 0.75 -15.29 11.38
CA SER A 286 -0.39 -15.90 10.67
C SER A 286 -1.70 -15.12 10.82
N ASN A 287 -1.82 -14.25 11.83
CA ASN A 287 -3.06 -13.53 12.13
C ASN A 287 -2.78 -12.08 12.51
N ILE A 288 -1.94 -11.41 11.72
CA ILE A 288 -1.72 -9.97 11.80
C ILE A 288 -3.04 -9.25 11.55
N GLY A 289 -3.37 -8.30 12.43
CA GLY A 289 -4.53 -7.44 12.24
C GLY A 289 -4.18 -6.25 11.34
N GLU A 290 -4.26 -5.04 11.87
CA GLU A 290 -4.14 -3.80 11.09
C GLU A 290 -3.27 -2.78 11.83
N LEU A 291 -2.46 -2.02 11.08
CA LEU A 291 -1.73 -0.87 11.56
C LEU A 291 -2.31 0.38 10.91
N ASN A 292 -2.77 1.32 11.72
CA ASN A 292 -3.32 2.60 11.30
C ASN A 292 -2.46 3.74 11.81
N VAL A 293 -2.38 4.83 11.04
CA VAL A 293 -1.78 6.10 11.46
C VAL A 293 -2.82 7.19 11.35
N TYR A 294 -3.03 7.92 12.44
CA TYR A 294 -4.00 9.02 12.52
C TYR A 294 -3.30 10.35 12.76
N LEU A 295 -3.85 11.39 12.13
CA LEU A 295 -3.55 12.78 12.44
C LEU A 295 -4.65 13.34 13.35
N ARG A 296 -4.30 13.77 14.56
CA ARG A 296 -5.24 14.39 15.49
C ARG A 296 -4.81 15.81 15.82
N ASN A 297 -5.59 16.79 15.37
CA ASN A 297 -5.44 18.20 15.75
C ASN A 297 -5.73 18.39 17.25
N SER A 298 -4.95 19.23 17.92
CA SER A 298 -4.99 19.47 19.37
C SER A 298 -6.31 20.10 19.83
N SER A 299 -7.03 20.79 18.94
CA SER A 299 -8.35 21.38 19.22
C SER A 299 -9.50 20.36 19.11
N SER A 300 -9.27 19.21 18.46
CA SER A 300 -10.28 18.21 18.15
C SER A 300 -10.23 17.04 19.13
N LEU A 301 -11.40 16.66 19.65
CA LEU A 301 -11.56 15.40 20.39
C LEU A 301 -11.79 14.20 19.46
N ASN A 302 -12.01 14.43 18.16
CA ASN A 302 -12.23 13.39 17.17
C ASN A 302 -10.93 13.06 16.43
N MET A 303 -10.63 11.77 16.31
CA MET A 303 -9.43 11.21 15.66
C MET A 303 -9.56 11.18 14.13
N GLY A 304 -10.79 11.23 13.58
CA GLY A 304 -11.01 11.22 12.14
C GLY A 304 -10.73 9.87 11.47
N SER A 305 -10.50 9.89 10.16
CA SER A 305 -10.05 8.74 9.37
C SER A 305 -8.53 8.61 9.44
N PRO A 306 -7.96 7.41 9.28
CA PRO A 306 -6.51 7.25 9.24
C PRO A 306 -5.94 7.96 8.01
N ILE A 307 -4.77 8.59 8.18
CA ILE A 307 -3.96 9.15 7.09
C ILE A 307 -3.15 8.06 6.38
N TRP A 308 -2.99 6.91 7.02
CA TRP A 308 -2.36 5.70 6.47
C TRP A 308 -2.92 4.46 7.17
N SER A 309 -3.12 3.35 6.44
CA SER A 309 -3.64 2.09 6.99
C SER A 309 -3.09 0.90 6.20
N LEU A 310 -2.76 -0.19 6.90
CA LEU A 310 -2.30 -1.45 6.31
C LEU A 310 -2.69 -2.64 7.18
N ALA A 311 -3.27 -3.69 6.60
CA ALA A 311 -3.67 -4.91 7.31
C ALA A 311 -2.90 -6.15 6.83
N GLY A 312 -2.86 -7.20 7.65
CA GLY A 312 -2.38 -8.54 7.31
C GLY A 312 -0.86 -8.71 7.31
N ASN A 313 -0.41 -9.96 7.16
CA ASN A 313 0.99 -10.35 7.20
C ASN A 313 1.79 -9.74 6.04
N ARG A 314 2.98 -9.22 6.34
CA ARG A 314 3.91 -8.56 5.41
C ARG A 314 5.27 -9.25 5.35
N GLY A 315 5.37 -10.45 5.92
CA GLY A 315 6.59 -11.24 5.98
C GLY A 315 7.54 -10.77 7.07
N ASP A 316 8.55 -11.60 7.35
CA ASP A 316 9.57 -11.33 8.36
C ASP A 316 10.64 -10.35 7.81
N VAL A 317 10.24 -9.09 7.62
CA VAL A 317 11.11 -8.01 7.15
C VAL A 317 10.60 -6.64 7.58
N TRP A 318 11.53 -5.74 7.94
CA TRP A 318 11.23 -4.33 8.20
C TRP A 318 10.95 -3.56 6.91
N ARG A 319 9.96 -2.67 6.93
CA ARG A 319 9.48 -1.91 5.77
C ARG A 319 9.24 -0.45 6.11
N GLY A 320 9.60 0.48 5.22
CA GLY A 320 9.33 1.90 5.38
C GLY A 320 7.94 2.29 4.89
N ALA A 321 7.35 3.29 5.53
CA ALA A 321 6.14 3.98 5.09
C ALA A 321 6.24 5.48 5.41
N GLU A 322 5.47 6.28 4.68
CA GLU A 322 5.37 7.72 4.91
C GLU A 322 3.94 8.22 4.73
N ALA A 323 3.62 9.35 5.37
CA ALA A 323 2.36 10.06 5.19
C ALA A 323 2.54 11.58 5.33
N GLU A 324 1.96 12.32 4.39
CA GLU A 324 1.99 13.77 4.39
C GLU A 324 0.99 14.34 5.42
N ILE A 325 1.39 15.42 6.08
CA ILE A 325 0.63 16.08 7.13
C ILE A 325 0.44 17.55 6.76
N ASN A 326 -0.81 17.90 6.47
CA ASN A 326 -1.21 19.24 6.06
C ASN A 326 -2.24 19.80 7.05
N THR A 327 -1.74 20.44 8.12
CA THR A 327 -2.61 21.09 9.12
C THR A 327 -1.99 22.36 9.67
N PRO A 328 -2.76 23.47 9.77
CA PRO A 328 -2.29 24.71 10.38
C PRO A 328 -2.40 24.72 11.91
N GLU A 329 -3.00 23.68 12.48
CA GLU A 329 -3.19 23.53 13.91
C GLU A 329 -2.15 22.57 14.50
N ASP A 330 -1.73 22.83 15.73
CA ASP A 330 -0.86 21.90 16.47
C ASP A 330 -1.51 20.50 16.50
N PHE A 331 -0.74 19.45 16.28
CA PHE A 331 -1.27 18.11 16.04
C PHE A 331 -0.47 17.02 16.75
N THR A 332 -1.04 15.82 16.80
CA THR A 332 -0.37 14.60 17.28
C THR A 332 -0.55 13.51 16.23
N ILE A 333 0.46 12.65 16.08
CA ILE A 333 0.40 11.43 15.28
C ILE A 333 0.13 10.26 16.22
N ILE A 334 -0.82 9.41 15.83
CA ILE A 334 -1.23 8.25 16.62
C ILE A 334 -1.05 7.01 15.75
N PHE A 335 -0.19 6.09 16.18
CA PHE A 335 -0.09 4.77 15.60
C PHE A 335 -1.03 3.84 16.35
N GLU A 336 -1.90 3.13 15.64
CA GLU A 336 -2.85 2.18 16.20
C GLU A 336 -2.60 0.78 15.65
N GLY A 337 -2.28 -0.16 16.52
CA GLY A 337 -2.21 -1.59 16.19
C GLY A 337 -3.50 -2.29 16.60
N ILE A 338 -4.16 -2.94 15.65
CA ILE A 338 -5.36 -3.74 15.85
C ILE A 338 -4.95 -5.21 15.88
N ARG A 339 -5.35 -5.92 16.93
CA ARG A 339 -5.09 -7.36 17.05
C ARG A 339 -5.98 -8.15 16.07
N GLY A 340 -5.36 -9.02 15.29
CA GLY A 340 -6.06 -9.95 14.41
C GLY A 340 -6.80 -11.08 15.14
N SER A 341 -7.12 -12.15 14.42
CA SER A 341 -7.94 -13.26 14.94
C SER A 341 -7.26 -14.12 16.01
N SER A 342 -5.93 -14.08 16.11
CA SER A 342 -5.13 -14.90 17.03
C SER A 342 -4.04 -14.07 17.72
N TYR A 343 -3.28 -14.73 18.61
CA TYR A 343 -2.09 -14.17 19.26
C TYR A 343 -0.86 -14.13 18.34
N LYS A 344 -0.94 -14.72 17.14
CA LYS A 344 0.16 -14.72 16.17
C LYS A 344 0.14 -13.48 15.28
N GLY A 345 0.21 -12.30 15.87
CA GLY A 345 -0.16 -11.05 15.20
C GLY A 345 0.59 -9.81 15.67
N ASP A 346 1.86 -9.95 16.03
CA ASP A 346 2.67 -8.83 16.53
C ASP A 346 2.93 -7.80 15.44
N ILE A 347 2.75 -6.52 15.78
CA ILE A 347 3.03 -5.37 14.90
C ILE A 347 4.09 -4.52 15.59
N ALA A 348 5.23 -4.32 14.93
CA ALA A 348 6.34 -3.51 15.42
C ALA A 348 6.56 -2.24 14.60
N LEU A 349 7.11 -1.22 15.25
CA LEU A 349 7.49 0.08 14.72
C LEU A 349 8.92 0.41 15.15
N ASP A 350 9.66 1.06 14.26
CA ASP A 350 11.02 1.55 14.51
C ASP A 350 11.33 2.78 13.65
N ASP A 351 12.43 3.48 13.94
CA ASP A 351 12.97 4.60 13.14
C ASP A 351 11.90 5.62 12.68
N ILE A 352 11.12 6.16 13.63
CA ILE A 352 10.06 7.13 13.36
C ILE A 352 10.64 8.54 13.26
N LEU A 353 10.48 9.16 12.10
CA LEU A 353 10.87 10.53 11.79
C LEU A 353 9.62 11.37 11.53
N ILE A 354 9.46 12.48 12.23
CA ILE A 354 8.45 13.51 11.93
C ILE A 354 9.18 14.82 11.71
N THR A 355 8.98 15.45 10.55
CA THR A 355 9.73 16.64 10.14
C THR A 355 8.85 17.64 9.41
N SER A 356 9.19 18.92 9.48
CA SER A 356 8.52 20.03 8.77
C SER A 356 8.93 20.17 7.30
N TYR A 357 9.51 19.11 6.74
CA TYR A 357 9.78 19.01 5.31
C TYR A 357 8.72 18.10 4.71
N GLY A 358 8.32 18.38 3.46
CA GLY A 358 7.52 17.46 2.67
C GLY A 358 8.17 16.08 2.67
N CYS A 359 7.35 15.04 2.52
CA CYS A 359 7.87 13.68 2.61
C CYS A 359 9.05 13.47 1.67
N PRO A 360 10.05 12.63 2.04
CA PRO A 360 11.18 12.31 1.18
C PRO A 360 10.79 11.86 -0.21
N GLY A 361 9.53 11.45 -0.41
CA GLY A 361 8.90 11.27 -1.69
C GLY A 361 8.48 12.52 -2.48
N HIS A 362 8.79 13.73 -2.01
CA HIS A 362 8.40 15.00 -2.63
C HIS A 362 9.51 16.06 -2.73
N HIS A 363 10.76 15.86 -2.24
CA HIS A 363 11.85 16.82 -2.50
C HIS A 363 13.29 16.26 -2.56
N ILE A 364 13.76 16.16 -3.80
CA ILE A 364 15.08 16.52 -4.37
C ILE A 364 16.32 15.76 -3.89
N VAL A 365 16.56 14.58 -4.48
CA VAL A 365 17.93 14.12 -4.74
C VAL A 365 18.51 14.93 -5.90
N LYS A 366 19.46 15.83 -5.61
CA LYS A 366 20.27 16.54 -6.63
C LYS A 366 21.55 15.76 -6.93
N ASN A 367 21.49 14.93 -7.97
CA ASN A 367 22.46 14.75 -9.07
C ASN A 367 22.26 13.33 -9.65
N GLU A 368 21.65 13.11 -10.81
CA GLU A 368 21.51 13.96 -11.99
C GLU A 368 20.07 13.93 -12.49
N SER A 369 19.58 15.04 -13.03
CA SER A 369 18.40 15.07 -13.91
C SER A 369 18.69 14.19 -15.12
N SER A 370 18.43 12.90 -14.97
CA SER A 370 18.73 11.87 -15.95
C SER A 370 17.43 11.23 -16.41
N VAL A 371 17.43 10.70 -17.63
CA VAL A 371 16.32 9.90 -18.16
C VAL A 371 16.16 8.57 -17.39
N SER A 372 17.16 8.15 -16.61
CA SER A 372 17.06 6.91 -15.85
C SER A 372 16.12 7.03 -14.65
N CYS A 373 15.23 6.06 -14.48
CA CYS A 373 14.30 5.96 -13.36
C CYS A 373 13.84 4.52 -13.15
N SER A 374 13.90 4.01 -11.92
CA SER A 374 13.31 2.72 -11.51
C SER A 374 11.89 2.87 -10.95
N PHE A 375 11.37 4.09 -10.83
CA PHE A 375 10.04 4.42 -10.28
C PHE A 375 9.76 3.96 -8.84
N GLU A 376 10.76 3.42 -8.15
CA GLU A 376 10.72 3.10 -6.72
C GLU A 376 10.59 4.35 -5.82
N GLU A 377 10.97 5.52 -6.33
CA GLU A 377 10.84 6.79 -5.63
C GLU A 377 9.52 7.50 -5.95
N VAL A 378 8.88 8.04 -4.92
CA VAL A 378 7.59 8.75 -5.02
C VAL A 378 7.70 10.01 -5.92
N GLU A 379 8.87 10.65 -6.06
CA GLU A 379 9.07 11.78 -6.99
C GLU A 379 9.11 11.42 -8.49
N LEU A 380 8.88 10.15 -8.85
CA LEU A 380 8.95 9.66 -10.25
C LEU A 380 10.24 10.08 -10.98
N CYS A 381 11.34 10.22 -10.26
CA CYS A 381 12.62 10.73 -10.79
C CYS A 381 12.48 12.03 -11.61
N TYR A 382 11.57 12.93 -11.22
CA TYR A 382 11.23 14.19 -11.91
C TYR A 382 10.62 14.02 -13.31
N TYR A 383 10.04 12.87 -13.59
CA TYR A 383 9.13 12.74 -14.72
C TYR A 383 7.90 13.63 -14.49
N VAL A 384 7.39 14.23 -15.56
CA VAL A 384 6.25 15.15 -15.50
C VAL A 384 5.16 14.67 -16.45
N GLN A 385 3.91 14.67 -15.99
CA GLN A 385 2.75 14.41 -16.83
C GLN A 385 2.60 15.51 -17.89
N ASP A 386 2.12 15.14 -19.07
CA ASP A 386 1.82 16.09 -20.15
C ASP A 386 0.38 16.61 -20.02
N GLU A 387 0.19 17.79 -19.44
CA GLU A 387 -1.13 18.43 -19.27
C GLU A 387 -1.98 18.61 -20.57
N THR A 388 -1.44 18.27 -21.74
CA THR A 388 -2.14 18.34 -23.03
C THR A 388 -2.72 17.00 -23.50
N ASP A 389 -2.47 15.91 -22.78
CA ASP A 389 -3.05 14.59 -23.05
C ASP A 389 -4.47 14.46 -22.46
N THR A 390 -5.07 13.27 -22.53
CA THR A 390 -6.47 13.09 -22.08
C THR A 390 -6.58 12.28 -20.79
N ILE A 391 -5.56 11.48 -20.46
CA ILE A 391 -5.46 10.67 -19.24
C ILE A 391 -4.01 10.68 -18.74
N ASP A 392 -3.80 10.53 -17.43
CA ASP A 392 -2.46 10.56 -16.83
C ASP A 392 -1.93 9.14 -16.58
N TRP A 393 -0.60 8.98 -16.56
CA TRP A 393 0.04 7.78 -16.01
C TRP A 393 -0.18 7.71 -14.49
N GLU A 394 -0.51 6.53 -13.98
CA GLU A 394 -0.66 6.29 -12.55
C GLU A 394 0.59 5.60 -11.98
N TRP A 395 0.97 5.97 -10.76
CA TRP A 395 2.05 5.33 -10.02
C TRP A 395 1.48 4.28 -9.07
N LYS A 396 2.01 3.06 -9.13
CA LYS A 396 1.40 1.92 -8.43
C LYS A 396 2.40 0.84 -8.04
N ASN A 397 2.09 0.17 -6.94
CA ASN A 397 2.62 -1.14 -6.59
C ASN A 397 1.50 -2.19 -6.60
N ARG A 398 1.88 -3.47 -6.68
CA ARG A 398 0.97 -4.63 -6.78
C ARG A 398 0.16 -4.69 -8.09
N GLY A 399 -0.62 -5.75 -8.25
CA GLY A 399 -1.57 -5.94 -9.36
C GLY A 399 -2.51 -4.75 -9.57
N THR A 400 -2.80 -4.45 -10.83
CA THR A 400 -3.69 -3.37 -11.25
C THR A 400 -5.15 -3.63 -10.84
N LYS A 401 -6.01 -2.63 -10.98
CA LYS A 401 -7.37 -2.64 -10.40
C LYS A 401 -8.32 -3.58 -11.14
N ASP A 402 -8.14 -3.72 -12.44
CA ASP A 402 -8.93 -4.59 -13.29
C ASP A 402 -8.24 -5.96 -13.30
N ASP A 403 -8.94 -6.99 -12.85
CA ASP A 403 -8.37 -8.32 -12.88
C ASP A 403 -8.02 -8.68 -14.36
N TYR A 404 -6.87 -9.31 -14.62
CA TYR A 404 -6.38 -9.81 -15.94
C TYR A 404 -5.80 -8.81 -16.91
N THR A 405 -5.31 -7.70 -16.37
CA THR A 405 -4.47 -6.76 -17.09
C THR A 405 -3.31 -6.32 -16.21
N GLY A 406 -2.25 -5.82 -16.82
CA GLY A 406 -1.15 -5.20 -16.10
C GLY A 406 -0.30 -6.17 -15.25
N PRO A 407 0.81 -5.69 -14.67
CA PRO A 407 1.74 -6.54 -13.95
C PRO A 407 1.32 -6.80 -12.49
N ASP A 408 1.52 -8.03 -11.99
CA ASP A 408 1.26 -8.42 -10.59
C ASP A 408 2.26 -7.79 -9.58
N GLY A 409 3.42 -7.36 -10.09
CA GLY A 409 4.50 -6.71 -9.37
C GLY A 409 5.44 -6.03 -10.37
N ASP A 410 6.30 -5.14 -9.88
CA ASP A 410 7.25 -4.39 -10.71
C ASP A 410 8.32 -5.28 -11.36
N HIS A 411 9.17 -4.68 -12.22
CA HIS A 411 10.34 -5.35 -12.76
C HIS A 411 11.56 -5.22 -11.83
N THR A 412 11.73 -4.07 -11.17
CA THR A 412 12.92 -3.77 -10.35
C THR A 412 13.13 -4.80 -9.24
N ARG A 413 12.07 -5.14 -8.51
CA ARG A 413 12.07 -6.09 -7.39
C ARG A 413 11.46 -7.44 -7.77
N GLY A 414 10.46 -7.44 -8.66
CA GLY A 414 9.81 -8.66 -9.12
C GLY A 414 8.84 -9.24 -8.10
N ASP A 415 8.36 -8.41 -7.17
CA ASP A 415 7.38 -8.78 -6.15
C ASP A 415 6.33 -7.67 -5.94
N GLU A 416 5.35 -7.89 -5.08
CA GLU A 416 4.24 -6.97 -4.84
C GLU A 416 4.64 -5.62 -4.20
N LEU A 417 5.93 -5.37 -4.01
CA LEU A 417 6.45 -4.26 -3.21
C LEU A 417 7.17 -3.20 -4.01
N GLY A 418 7.56 -3.50 -5.25
CA GLY A 418 8.14 -2.49 -6.12
C GLY A 418 7.07 -1.75 -6.92
N PHE A 419 7.48 -0.63 -7.48
CA PHE A 419 6.61 0.38 -8.05
C PHE A 419 6.90 0.56 -9.54
N PHE A 420 5.83 0.78 -10.29
CA PHE A 420 5.90 1.02 -11.72
C PHE A 420 4.89 2.10 -12.10
N LEU A 421 5.02 2.61 -13.33
CA LEU A 421 3.99 3.46 -13.93
C LEU A 421 3.08 2.63 -14.81
N TYR A 422 1.79 2.88 -14.75
CA TYR A 422 0.81 2.22 -15.61
C TYR A 422 -0.33 3.14 -16.01
N ILE A 423 -1.11 2.72 -16.99
CA ILE A 423 -2.45 3.25 -17.26
C ILE A 423 -3.48 2.13 -17.10
N SER A 424 -4.68 2.45 -16.63
CA SER A 424 -5.83 1.53 -16.57
C SER A 424 -7.08 2.17 -17.14
N SER A 425 -7.91 1.33 -17.76
CA SER A 425 -9.17 1.72 -18.41
C SER A 425 -10.40 1.56 -17.52
N SER A 426 -10.30 1.95 -16.25
CA SER A 426 -11.40 1.72 -15.30
C SER A 426 -12.62 2.67 -15.45
N THR A 427 -12.61 3.58 -16.43
CA THR A 427 -13.78 4.38 -16.83
C THR A 427 -13.81 4.60 -18.34
N PHE A 428 -14.90 4.18 -19.01
CA PHE A 428 -15.22 4.37 -20.45
C PHE A 428 -14.22 5.27 -21.21
N ILE A 429 -13.16 4.66 -21.71
CA ILE A 429 -12.13 5.29 -22.53
C ILE A 429 -12.65 5.36 -23.97
N ASP A 430 -12.55 6.53 -24.60
CA ASP A 430 -12.80 6.69 -26.03
C ASP A 430 -11.53 6.30 -26.79
N SER A 431 -11.64 5.76 -28.02
CA SER A 431 -10.49 5.30 -28.85
C SER A 431 -9.44 6.37 -29.19
N ASP A 432 -9.64 7.61 -28.73
CA ASP A 432 -8.79 8.76 -28.98
C ASP A 432 -8.00 9.18 -27.72
N ASP A 433 -8.13 8.45 -26.61
CA ASP A 433 -7.44 8.75 -25.36
C ASP A 433 -5.95 8.44 -25.43
N VAL A 434 -5.14 9.26 -24.75
CA VAL A 434 -3.68 9.18 -24.77
C VAL A 434 -3.16 9.62 -23.40
N ALA A 435 -2.19 8.87 -22.85
CA ALA A 435 -1.42 9.27 -21.67
C ALA A 435 0.05 9.50 -22.02
N ARG A 436 0.64 10.60 -21.56
CA ARG A 436 2.02 10.97 -21.85
C ARG A 436 2.76 11.42 -20.60
N ILE A 437 3.86 10.75 -20.32
CA ILE A 437 4.80 11.17 -19.29
C ILE A 437 6.17 11.52 -19.90
N MET A 438 6.76 12.63 -19.45
CA MET A 438 7.99 13.19 -19.99
C MET A 438 9.12 13.14 -18.97
N SER A 439 10.27 12.59 -19.36
CA SER A 439 11.48 12.59 -18.55
C SER A 439 11.98 14.01 -18.25
N PRO A 440 12.92 14.17 -17.29
CA PRO A 440 13.71 15.39 -17.15
C PRO A 440 14.47 15.76 -18.43
N VAL A 441 14.87 17.03 -18.53
CA VAL A 441 15.69 17.51 -19.66
C VAL A 441 17.07 16.86 -19.61
N ALA A 442 17.40 16.10 -20.65
CA ALA A 442 18.73 15.58 -20.91
C ALA A 442 19.39 16.30 -22.08
N THR A 443 20.73 16.32 -22.09
CA THR A 443 21.51 16.92 -23.18
C THR A 443 22.24 15.84 -23.96
N ALA A 444 21.97 15.75 -25.26
CA ALA A 444 22.64 14.82 -26.17
C ALA A 444 24.04 15.34 -26.52
N SER A 445 25.00 14.41 -26.65
CA SER A 445 26.31 14.73 -27.20
C SER A 445 26.24 15.07 -28.68
N ASN A 446 27.16 15.94 -29.12
CA ASN A 446 27.28 16.32 -30.53
C ASN A 446 28.05 15.28 -31.36
N SER A 447 28.74 14.33 -30.72
CA SER A 447 29.67 13.41 -31.39
C SER A 447 29.34 11.93 -31.20
N ALA A 448 28.46 11.59 -30.25
CA ALA A 448 28.07 10.22 -29.97
C ALA A 448 26.56 10.12 -29.75
N SER A 449 25.95 9.03 -30.21
CA SER A 449 24.59 8.66 -29.85
C SER A 449 24.56 8.12 -28.42
N SER A 450 23.41 8.25 -27.75
CA SER A 450 23.12 7.58 -26.48
C SER A 450 22.09 6.48 -26.70
N CYS A 451 21.96 5.56 -25.75
CA CYS A 451 20.90 4.55 -25.76
C CYS A 451 20.01 4.70 -24.55
N VAL A 452 18.71 4.47 -24.74
CA VAL A 452 17.75 4.29 -23.64
C VAL A 452 17.23 2.87 -23.68
N GLU A 453 17.23 2.24 -22.51
CA GLU A 453 16.63 0.95 -22.21
C GLU A 453 15.47 1.17 -21.25
N PHE A 454 14.42 0.38 -21.37
CA PHE A 454 13.30 0.38 -20.42
C PHE A 454 12.60 -0.97 -20.45
N TRP A 455 11.83 -1.24 -19.41
CA TRP A 455 10.94 -2.38 -19.32
C TRP A 455 9.50 -1.94 -19.48
N PHE A 456 8.69 -2.79 -20.12
CA PHE A 456 7.28 -2.56 -20.31
C PHE A 456 6.49 -3.83 -20.06
N HIS A 457 5.25 -3.68 -19.65
CA HIS A 457 4.29 -4.78 -19.51
C HIS A 457 3.00 -4.38 -20.22
N MET A 458 2.51 -5.28 -21.07
CA MET A 458 1.37 -5.05 -21.95
C MET A 458 0.61 -6.37 -22.05
N TRP A 459 -0.38 -6.55 -21.17
CA TRP A 459 -1.20 -7.76 -21.08
C TRP A 459 -2.68 -7.40 -20.99
N GLY A 460 -3.48 -8.00 -21.87
CA GLY A 460 -4.90 -7.74 -21.95
C GLY A 460 -5.45 -7.91 -23.36
N ARG A 461 -6.76 -8.10 -23.47
CA ARG A 461 -7.44 -8.44 -24.73
C ARG A 461 -7.44 -7.28 -25.74
N ASP A 462 -7.42 -6.05 -25.23
CA ASP A 462 -7.64 -4.85 -26.00
C ASP A 462 -6.46 -3.86 -25.85
N VAL A 463 -5.26 -4.35 -25.45
CA VAL A 463 -4.05 -3.50 -25.35
C VAL A 463 -3.64 -2.94 -26.71
N GLU A 464 -3.57 -1.61 -26.81
CA GLU A 464 -3.26 -0.93 -28.07
C GLU A 464 -1.77 -0.65 -28.26
N THR A 465 -1.26 0.51 -27.83
CA THR A 465 0.05 1.00 -28.29
C THR A 465 0.84 1.74 -27.21
N LEU A 466 2.11 1.37 -27.06
CA LEU A 466 3.13 2.16 -26.36
C LEU A 466 4.09 2.79 -27.38
N ASN A 467 4.01 4.11 -27.54
CA ASN A 467 4.92 4.91 -28.34
C ASN A 467 5.98 5.58 -27.46
N VAL A 468 7.24 5.59 -27.92
CA VAL A 468 8.31 6.29 -27.20
C VAL A 468 9.02 7.27 -28.13
N TYR A 469 9.16 8.51 -27.69
CA TYR A 469 9.69 9.63 -28.48
C TYR A 469 10.92 10.27 -27.84
N VAL A 470 11.83 10.76 -28.68
CA VAL A 470 12.81 11.79 -28.31
C VAL A 470 12.29 13.16 -28.75
N LYS A 471 11.78 13.94 -27.80
CA LYS A 471 11.26 15.29 -28.01
C LYS A 471 12.34 16.33 -27.69
N ARG A 472 12.67 17.21 -28.64
CA ARG A 472 13.55 18.35 -28.36
C ARG A 472 12.79 19.41 -27.55
N GLU A 473 13.45 20.05 -26.59
CA GLU A 473 12.78 20.91 -25.58
C GLU A 473 11.91 22.02 -26.19
N SER A 474 12.33 22.62 -27.30
CA SER A 474 11.61 23.70 -27.98
C SER A 474 10.83 23.26 -29.22
N SER A 475 10.55 21.96 -29.36
CA SER A 475 9.87 21.39 -30.53
C SER A 475 8.58 20.67 -30.13
N ALA A 476 7.63 20.61 -31.06
CA ALA A 476 6.47 19.72 -30.92
C ALA A 476 6.92 18.25 -30.89
N LEU A 477 6.06 17.39 -30.33
CA LEU A 477 6.27 15.95 -30.35
C LEU A 477 6.43 15.47 -31.81
N PRO A 478 7.44 14.63 -32.13
CA PRO A 478 7.62 14.11 -33.47
C PRO A 478 6.42 13.29 -33.95
N SER A 479 6.10 13.34 -35.25
CA SER A 479 4.99 12.54 -35.82
C SER A 479 5.30 11.05 -35.95
N THR A 480 6.54 10.64 -35.73
CA THR A 480 6.98 9.24 -35.80
C THR A 480 7.75 8.92 -34.51
N PRO A 481 7.35 7.87 -33.77
CA PRO A 481 8.06 7.48 -32.56
C PRO A 481 9.43 6.86 -32.88
N ASN A 482 10.31 6.91 -31.88
CA ASN A 482 11.62 6.25 -31.94
C ASN A 482 11.47 4.73 -31.82
N THR A 483 10.53 4.27 -30.99
CA THR A 483 10.09 2.88 -30.93
C THR A 483 8.59 2.82 -30.63
N MET A 484 7.95 1.77 -31.12
CA MET A 484 6.52 1.52 -31.00
C MET A 484 6.33 0.04 -30.69
N VAL A 485 5.55 -0.25 -29.66
CA VAL A 485 5.12 -1.60 -29.28
C VAL A 485 3.60 -1.62 -29.29
N THR A 486 3.00 -2.66 -29.89
CA THR A 486 1.55 -2.77 -30.01
C THR A 486 1.04 -4.16 -29.64
N GLY A 487 -0.21 -4.23 -29.17
CA GLY A 487 -0.91 -5.47 -28.84
C GLY A 487 -0.50 -6.08 -27.50
N ASP A 488 -1.06 -7.26 -27.24
CA ASP A 488 -0.73 -8.11 -26.09
C ASP A 488 0.65 -8.79 -26.25
N HIS A 489 1.49 -8.70 -25.22
CA HIS A 489 2.80 -9.37 -25.12
C HIS A 489 2.84 -10.44 -24.02
N GLY A 490 1.73 -10.64 -23.30
CA GLY A 490 1.58 -11.60 -22.21
C GLY A 490 1.90 -11.00 -20.84
N ASN A 491 1.53 -11.72 -19.77
CA ASN A 491 1.70 -11.27 -18.38
C ASN A 491 3.17 -11.39 -17.90
N TYR A 492 4.09 -10.69 -18.55
CA TYR A 492 5.51 -10.62 -18.15
C TYR A 492 6.10 -9.26 -18.53
N TRP A 493 7.16 -8.86 -17.82
CA TRP A 493 7.93 -7.68 -18.17
C TRP A 493 8.82 -7.95 -19.39
N HIS A 494 8.80 -7.02 -20.35
CA HIS A 494 9.53 -7.07 -21.59
C HIS A 494 10.52 -5.92 -21.69
N ARG A 495 11.72 -6.21 -22.16
CA ARG A 495 12.77 -5.21 -22.35
C ARG A 495 12.71 -4.59 -23.73
N GLN A 496 12.87 -3.27 -23.82
CA GLN A 496 12.98 -2.54 -25.07
C GLN A 496 14.14 -1.55 -25.03
N THR A 497 14.74 -1.29 -26.21
CA THR A 497 15.80 -0.28 -26.34
C THR A 497 15.57 0.61 -27.55
N PHE A 498 16.04 1.85 -27.48
CA PHE A 498 16.11 2.74 -28.64
C PHE A 498 17.31 3.68 -28.57
N THR A 499 17.73 4.18 -29.74
CA THR A 499 18.88 5.09 -29.85
C THR A 499 18.43 6.55 -29.84
N VAL A 500 19.08 7.36 -29.01
CA VAL A 500 19.02 8.82 -29.05
C VAL A 500 20.12 9.33 -30.00
N PRO A 501 19.76 9.95 -31.13
CA PRO A 501 20.74 10.42 -32.11
C PRO A 501 21.67 11.51 -31.55
N ALA A 502 22.94 11.47 -31.96
CA ALA A 502 23.89 12.55 -31.69
C ALA A 502 23.38 13.89 -32.25
N GLY A 503 23.63 14.98 -31.54
CA GLY A 503 23.22 16.33 -31.94
C GLY A 503 21.72 16.60 -31.76
N SER A 504 21.03 15.82 -30.93
CA SER A 504 19.62 16.07 -30.58
C SER A 504 19.41 17.33 -29.71
N GLY A 505 20.49 17.92 -29.18
CA GLY A 505 20.43 19.10 -28.30
C GLY A 505 19.87 18.74 -26.93
N ASN A 506 19.11 19.66 -26.33
CA ASN A 506 18.34 19.38 -25.12
C ASN A 506 17.04 18.66 -25.52
N TYR A 507 16.78 17.52 -24.90
CA TYR A 507 15.67 16.64 -25.21
C TYR A 507 15.06 16.02 -23.95
N ARG A 508 13.85 15.48 -24.12
CA ARG A 508 13.16 14.61 -23.18
C ARG A 508 12.78 13.31 -23.87
N VAL A 509 12.70 12.23 -23.10
CA VAL A 509 12.03 11.00 -23.51
C VAL A 509 10.57 11.12 -23.12
N VAL A 510 9.67 10.79 -24.04
CA VAL A 510 8.22 10.80 -23.81
C VAL A 510 7.70 9.39 -24.01
N PHE A 511 7.06 8.83 -22.99
CA PHE A 511 6.30 7.59 -23.08
C PHE A 511 4.84 7.96 -23.29
N GLU A 512 4.27 7.54 -24.41
CA GLU A 512 2.90 7.78 -24.80
C GLU A 512 2.18 6.43 -24.86
N ALA A 513 1.22 6.22 -23.98
CA ALA A 513 0.35 5.06 -23.99
C ALA A 513 -1.00 5.42 -24.61
N ILE A 514 -1.43 4.59 -25.55
CA ILE A 514 -2.74 4.65 -26.19
C ILE A 514 -3.49 3.41 -25.68
N PRO A 515 -4.48 3.56 -24.78
CA PRO A 515 -5.38 2.50 -24.38
C PRO A 515 -6.28 2.08 -25.55
N GLY A 516 -6.74 0.84 -25.55
CA GLY A 516 -7.72 0.35 -26.50
C GLY A 516 -9.17 0.59 -26.10
N GLU A 517 -10.08 0.19 -27.00
CA GLU A 517 -11.50 0.55 -26.92
C GLU A 517 -12.30 -0.10 -25.76
N LYS A 518 -11.70 -0.95 -24.92
CA LYS A 518 -12.41 -1.70 -23.86
C LYS A 518 -11.64 -1.77 -22.54
N THR A 519 -12.35 -2.15 -21.46
CA THR A 519 -11.89 -2.12 -20.06
C THR A 519 -10.88 -3.21 -19.65
N ARG A 520 -9.99 -3.66 -20.55
CA ARG A 520 -9.03 -4.76 -20.29
C ARG A 520 -7.70 -4.59 -21.04
N ASP A 521 -6.98 -3.53 -20.74
CA ASP A 521 -5.82 -3.05 -21.51
C ASP A 521 -4.82 -2.18 -20.72
N ASP A 522 -4.17 -2.74 -19.70
CA ASP A 522 -3.12 -1.98 -19.01
C ASP A 522 -1.82 -1.95 -19.80
N ILE A 523 -1.20 -0.77 -19.83
CA ILE A 523 0.17 -0.57 -20.31
C ILE A 523 0.98 -0.06 -19.14
N ALA A 524 2.05 -0.77 -18.79
CA ALA A 524 2.96 -0.38 -17.74
C ALA A 524 4.40 -0.23 -18.24
N ILE A 525 5.17 0.63 -17.60
CA ILE A 525 6.60 0.85 -17.83
C ILE A 525 7.35 0.84 -16.50
N ASP A 526 8.58 0.34 -16.55
CA ASP A 526 9.48 0.28 -15.41
C ASP A 526 10.96 0.36 -15.84
N ASP A 527 11.87 0.59 -14.91
CA ASP A 527 13.33 0.46 -15.08
C ASP A 527 13.89 1.16 -16.34
N VAL A 528 13.66 2.47 -16.46
CA VAL A 528 14.24 3.28 -17.54
C VAL A 528 15.72 3.54 -17.24
N MET A 529 16.60 3.30 -18.21
CA MET A 529 18.03 3.51 -18.08
C MET A 529 18.63 4.22 -19.30
N LEU A 530 19.39 5.29 -19.06
CA LEU A 530 20.13 6.03 -20.08
C LEU A 530 21.63 5.66 -20.08
N TYR A 531 22.07 5.04 -21.17
CA TYR A 531 23.48 4.84 -21.50
C TYR A 531 24.00 6.03 -22.32
N LYS A 532 24.47 7.06 -21.62
CA LYS A 532 24.96 8.31 -22.25
C LYS A 532 26.21 8.07 -23.09
N ASP A 533 26.19 8.57 -24.33
CA ASP A 533 27.30 8.51 -25.30
C ASP A 533 27.77 7.08 -25.62
N GLN A 534 26.88 6.11 -25.44
CA GLN A 534 27.12 4.69 -25.67
C GLN A 534 26.05 4.12 -26.59
N ASN A 535 26.44 3.12 -27.38
CA ASN A 535 25.48 2.29 -28.10
C ASN A 535 24.71 1.41 -27.11
N CYS A 536 23.52 0.97 -27.52
CA CYS A 536 22.77 0.01 -26.73
C CYS A 536 23.62 -1.25 -26.51
N PRO A 537 23.64 -1.80 -25.29
CA PRO A 537 24.41 -3.01 -25.00
C PRO A 537 24.01 -4.13 -25.97
N GLU A 538 25.00 -4.73 -26.66
CA GLU A 538 24.77 -5.87 -27.55
C GLU A 538 24.31 -7.08 -26.73
N PHE A 539 23.23 -7.72 -27.18
CA PHE A 539 22.77 -8.94 -26.56
C PHE A 539 23.51 -10.15 -27.16
N ILE A 540 24.39 -10.76 -26.37
CA ILE A 540 24.83 -12.14 -26.61
C ILE A 540 23.67 -13.01 -26.16
N THR A 541 23.09 -13.75 -27.11
CA THR A 541 22.01 -14.69 -26.88
C THR A 541 22.39 -15.71 -25.82
N ASP A 542 21.95 -15.51 -24.58
CA ASP A 542 21.84 -16.52 -23.53
C ASP A 542 20.67 -16.22 -22.56
N ALA A 543 19.63 -15.49 -23.01
CA ALA A 543 18.32 -15.65 -22.38
C ALA A 543 17.58 -16.77 -23.12
N PRO A 544 17.16 -17.84 -22.44
CA PRO A 544 16.19 -18.75 -23.03
C PRO A 544 14.89 -17.98 -23.29
N THR A 545 14.17 -18.37 -24.35
CA THR A 545 12.76 -18.02 -24.53
C THR A 545 11.94 -18.62 -23.36
N PRO A 546 10.73 -18.10 -23.13
CA PRO A 546 10.25 -17.65 -21.81
C PRO A 546 10.21 -18.78 -20.77
N THR A 547 10.62 -18.53 -19.51
CA THR A 547 10.24 -19.38 -18.36
C THR A 547 10.78 -18.80 -17.05
N THR A 548 9.95 -18.07 -16.33
CA THR A 548 9.90 -18.29 -14.88
C THR A 548 8.57 -18.99 -14.61
N MET A 549 8.55 -20.29 -14.91
CA MET A 549 7.54 -21.18 -14.34
C MET A 549 7.55 -20.93 -12.82
N PRO A 550 6.40 -20.55 -12.21
CA PRO A 550 6.31 -20.41 -10.76
C PRO A 550 6.87 -21.67 -10.08
N PRO A 551 7.59 -21.56 -8.96
CA PRO A 551 8.20 -22.72 -8.31
C PRO A 551 7.15 -23.82 -8.09
N PRO A 552 7.29 -25.00 -8.75
CA PRO A 552 6.27 -26.04 -8.68
C PRO A 552 6.09 -26.53 -7.25
N ARG A 553 4.84 -26.69 -6.83
CA ARG A 553 4.51 -27.24 -5.51
C ARG A 553 4.49 -28.76 -5.57
N ASP A 554 4.99 -29.39 -4.50
CA ASP A 554 4.98 -30.86 -4.43
C ASP A 554 3.58 -31.37 -4.08
N ASN A 555 2.93 -30.81 -3.07
CA ASN A 555 1.54 -31.14 -2.69
C ASN A 555 0.63 -29.91 -2.81
N ILE A 556 -0.67 -30.16 -2.90
CA ILE A 556 -1.72 -29.16 -2.78
C ILE A 556 -2.45 -29.43 -1.47
N ASP A 557 -2.69 -28.37 -0.71
CA ASP A 557 -3.53 -28.33 0.48
C ASP A 557 -4.18 -26.95 0.50
N CYS A 558 -5.50 -26.87 0.40
CA CYS A 558 -6.22 -25.60 0.38
C CYS A 558 -7.63 -25.75 0.93
N ASP A 559 -7.89 -25.08 2.04
CA ASP A 559 -9.17 -25.01 2.74
C ASP A 559 -9.92 -23.68 2.46
N PHE A 560 -9.33 -22.80 1.63
CA PHE A 560 -9.86 -21.48 1.25
C PHE A 560 -10.12 -20.50 2.41
N GLU A 561 -9.67 -20.78 3.64
CA GLU A 561 -10.00 -19.96 4.82
C GLU A 561 -9.25 -18.61 4.84
N GLU A 562 -8.00 -18.61 4.40
CA GLU A 562 -7.15 -17.41 4.39
C GLU A 562 -7.17 -16.72 3.01
N ASP A 563 -6.98 -17.49 1.94
CA ASP A 563 -6.92 -17.03 0.55
C ASP A 563 -7.24 -18.18 -0.44
N PHE A 564 -6.91 -18.02 -1.74
CA PHE A 564 -7.07 -19.08 -2.76
C PHE A 564 -5.89 -20.08 -2.79
N CYS A 565 -4.97 -20.04 -1.83
CA CYS A 565 -3.81 -20.92 -1.70
C CYS A 565 -2.93 -21.02 -2.95
N GLY A 566 -2.89 -19.97 -3.77
CA GLY A 566 -2.18 -19.91 -5.06
C GLY A 566 -2.92 -20.54 -6.24
N TYR A 567 -4.20 -20.91 -6.09
CA TYR A 567 -5.09 -21.13 -7.22
C TYR A 567 -5.34 -19.80 -7.95
N MET A 568 -5.32 -19.85 -9.26
CA MET A 568 -5.41 -18.69 -10.14
C MET A 568 -6.63 -18.86 -11.03
N GLN A 569 -7.46 -17.84 -11.18
CA GLN A 569 -8.53 -17.91 -12.16
C GLN A 569 -7.94 -17.89 -13.59
N ASP A 570 -8.60 -18.58 -14.51
CA ASP A 570 -8.47 -18.29 -15.95
C ASP A 570 -9.38 -17.11 -16.26
N LEU A 571 -8.91 -16.11 -16.99
CA LEU A 571 -9.81 -15.05 -17.46
C LEU A 571 -9.54 -14.56 -18.87
N ASP A 572 -8.71 -15.34 -19.55
CA ASP A 572 -8.40 -15.17 -20.95
C ASP A 572 -9.39 -15.95 -21.82
N THR A 573 -10.04 -17.00 -21.29
CA THR A 573 -10.77 -17.99 -22.13
C THR A 573 -12.17 -18.35 -21.67
N ASP A 574 -12.62 -17.86 -20.52
CA ASP A 574 -13.90 -18.22 -19.92
C ASP A 574 -14.79 -16.97 -19.67
N TYR A 575 -16.00 -17.19 -19.16
CA TYR A 575 -17.08 -16.19 -19.14
C TYR A 575 -17.30 -15.56 -17.76
N GLY A 576 -16.77 -16.16 -16.69
CA GLY A 576 -16.90 -15.64 -15.33
C GLY A 576 -15.94 -16.32 -14.37
N ASP A 577 -16.00 -15.93 -13.10
CA ASP A 577 -14.93 -16.23 -12.13
C ASP A 577 -15.43 -17.05 -10.94
N TRP A 578 -14.51 -17.77 -10.31
CA TRP A 578 -14.75 -18.35 -8.99
C TRP A 578 -14.54 -17.30 -7.90
N THR A 579 -15.46 -17.21 -6.95
CA THR A 579 -15.39 -16.28 -5.81
C THR A 579 -15.15 -17.02 -4.50
N ARG A 580 -14.50 -16.35 -3.54
CA ARG A 580 -14.35 -16.88 -2.17
C ARG A 580 -15.50 -16.38 -1.32
N ASP A 581 -16.39 -17.30 -0.94
CA ASP A 581 -17.67 -16.98 -0.33
C ASP A 581 -17.80 -17.62 1.05
N GLN A 582 -18.64 -17.02 1.90
CA GLN A 582 -19.01 -17.55 3.22
C GLN A 582 -20.46 -18.04 3.24
N GLY A 583 -20.78 -18.84 4.27
CA GLY A 583 -22.13 -19.31 4.55
C GLY A 583 -23.16 -18.19 4.77
N LYS A 584 -24.45 -18.50 4.61
CA LYS A 584 -25.54 -17.50 4.54
C LYS A 584 -25.73 -16.70 5.85
N GLY A 585 -25.08 -15.54 5.95
CA GLY A 585 -25.36 -14.49 6.94
C GLY A 585 -26.46 -13.53 6.48
N ASP A 586 -27.72 -13.96 6.50
CA ASP A 586 -28.95 -13.19 6.27
C ASP A 586 -29.17 -12.48 4.89
N SER A 587 -30.31 -12.84 4.28
CA SER A 587 -31.07 -12.16 3.21
C SER A 587 -30.85 -12.58 1.72
N PHE A 588 -31.88 -13.25 1.20
CA PHE A 588 -32.35 -13.34 -0.21
C PHE A 588 -31.70 -14.25 -1.28
N ARG A 589 -30.66 -15.05 -1.03
CA ARG A 589 -30.18 -16.02 -2.04
C ARG A 589 -30.45 -17.47 -1.63
N THR A 590 -31.18 -18.23 -2.46
CA THR A 590 -31.72 -19.57 -2.12
C THR A 590 -30.80 -20.75 -2.49
N THR A 591 -29.59 -20.53 -3.00
CA THR A 591 -28.69 -21.59 -3.49
C THR A 591 -27.23 -21.38 -3.07
N GLY A 592 -26.55 -22.46 -2.66
CA GLY A 592 -25.21 -22.45 -2.03
C GLY A 592 -25.22 -23.07 -0.62
N PRO A 593 -24.07 -23.55 -0.13
CA PRO A 593 -23.96 -24.18 1.19
C PRO A 593 -24.19 -23.17 2.31
N ASP A 594 -24.82 -23.60 3.40
CA ASP A 594 -25.08 -22.74 4.56
C ASP A 594 -23.85 -22.55 5.44
N VAL A 595 -22.90 -23.49 5.38
CA VAL A 595 -21.64 -23.48 6.10
C VAL A 595 -20.54 -24.02 5.21
N ASP A 596 -19.31 -23.55 5.41
CA ASP A 596 -18.12 -24.13 4.81
C ASP A 596 -17.88 -25.58 5.28
N HIS A 597 -17.05 -26.35 4.59
CA HIS A 597 -16.76 -27.72 4.98
C HIS A 597 -15.64 -27.80 6.05
N THR A 598 -14.63 -26.93 5.95
CA THR A 598 -13.44 -26.91 6.81
C THR A 598 -13.76 -26.74 8.30
N LEU A 599 -14.46 -25.66 8.63
CA LEU A 599 -14.88 -25.25 9.98
C LEU A 599 -16.30 -25.70 10.30
N GLY A 600 -17.13 -25.95 9.28
CA GLY A 600 -18.54 -26.29 9.47
C GLY A 600 -19.35 -25.11 10.02
N THR A 601 -18.95 -23.87 9.71
CA THR A 601 -19.60 -22.66 10.24
C THR A 601 -20.04 -21.69 9.14
N ILE A 602 -20.85 -20.70 9.49
CA ILE A 602 -21.24 -19.65 8.52
C ILE A 602 -20.10 -18.66 8.23
N LEU A 603 -19.00 -18.72 9.00
CA LEU A 603 -17.88 -17.77 8.91
C LEU A 603 -16.68 -18.36 8.16
N GLY A 604 -16.66 -19.65 7.87
CA GLY A 604 -15.60 -20.21 7.03
C GLY A 604 -15.85 -19.92 5.56
N TYR A 605 -14.80 -20.08 4.77
CA TYR A 605 -14.74 -19.67 3.38
C TYR A 605 -14.59 -20.88 2.46
N TYR A 606 -15.24 -20.83 1.31
CA TYR A 606 -15.11 -21.84 0.26
C TYR A 606 -15.06 -21.18 -1.12
N ALA A 607 -14.48 -21.86 -2.10
CA ALA A 607 -14.50 -21.41 -3.49
C ALA A 607 -15.87 -21.68 -4.11
N SER A 608 -16.42 -20.74 -4.88
CA SER A 608 -17.75 -20.91 -5.45
C SER A 608 -17.93 -20.22 -6.80
N PHE A 609 -18.81 -20.80 -7.61
CA PHE A 609 -19.19 -20.29 -8.92
C PHE A 609 -20.71 -20.07 -8.93
N ASP A 610 -21.13 -18.80 -9.07
CA ASP A 610 -22.54 -18.38 -9.10
C ASP A 610 -22.89 -17.78 -10.48
N PRO A 611 -23.46 -18.58 -11.41
CA PRO A 611 -23.91 -18.10 -12.71
C PRO A 611 -24.94 -16.98 -12.66
N TYR A 612 -25.66 -16.80 -11.54
CA TYR A 612 -26.62 -15.71 -11.40
C TYR A 612 -25.93 -14.34 -11.37
N SER A 613 -24.67 -14.28 -10.96
CA SER A 613 -23.86 -13.05 -10.98
C SER A 613 -23.47 -12.63 -12.41
N LEU A 614 -23.50 -13.57 -13.36
CA LEU A 614 -23.08 -13.39 -14.75
C LEU A 614 -24.26 -12.94 -15.62
N LYS A 615 -24.43 -11.62 -15.76
CA LYS A 615 -25.49 -11.02 -16.57
C LYS A 615 -25.32 -11.37 -18.05
N GLY A 616 -26.16 -12.30 -18.54
CA GLY A 616 -26.21 -12.66 -19.95
C GLY A 616 -25.52 -13.99 -20.30
N ALA A 617 -25.06 -14.75 -19.31
CA ALA A 617 -24.47 -16.06 -19.55
C ALA A 617 -25.48 -17.03 -20.21
N GLU A 618 -25.00 -17.80 -21.18
CA GLU A 618 -25.72 -18.81 -21.93
C GLU A 618 -25.21 -20.22 -21.59
N PHE A 619 -25.96 -21.24 -22.06
CA PHE A 619 -25.57 -22.64 -21.89
C PHE A 619 -24.22 -22.92 -22.56
N GLY A 620 -23.26 -23.44 -21.79
CA GLY A 620 -21.92 -23.76 -22.27
C GLY A 620 -20.87 -22.70 -21.96
N ASP A 621 -21.26 -21.54 -21.40
CA ASP A 621 -20.33 -20.61 -20.76
C ASP A 621 -19.73 -21.27 -19.51
N SER A 622 -18.52 -20.88 -19.13
CA SER A 622 -17.81 -21.51 -18.01
C SER A 622 -16.95 -20.53 -17.22
N ALA A 623 -16.47 -20.97 -16.07
CA ALA A 623 -15.46 -20.34 -15.23
C ALA A 623 -14.42 -21.37 -14.84
N VAL A 624 -13.14 -21.04 -14.91
CA VAL A 624 -12.02 -21.97 -14.78
C VAL A 624 -11.10 -21.48 -13.66
N LEU A 625 -10.93 -22.31 -12.63
CA LEU A 625 -9.94 -22.09 -11.58
C LEU A 625 -8.74 -23.03 -11.81
N LYS A 626 -7.55 -22.48 -12.02
CA LYS A 626 -6.30 -23.19 -12.26
C LYS A 626 -5.58 -23.44 -10.92
N SER A 627 -5.13 -24.66 -10.67
CA SER A 627 -4.26 -24.96 -9.52
C SER A 627 -2.90 -24.25 -9.64
N PRO A 628 -2.11 -24.12 -8.55
CA PRO A 628 -0.67 -23.88 -8.67
C PRO A 628 0.01 -24.87 -9.60
N VAL A 629 1.21 -24.54 -10.10
CA VAL A 629 2.02 -25.48 -10.89
C VAL A 629 2.44 -26.65 -10.02
N ILE A 630 2.14 -27.87 -10.45
CA ILE A 630 2.40 -29.10 -9.71
C ILE A 630 3.68 -29.76 -10.21
N THR A 631 4.50 -30.21 -9.27
CA THR A 631 5.73 -30.96 -9.56
C THR A 631 5.41 -32.31 -10.20
N PRO A 632 6.06 -32.69 -11.32
CA PRO A 632 5.85 -33.98 -11.94
C PRO A 632 6.30 -35.14 -11.04
N LYS A 633 5.53 -36.23 -11.07
CA LYS A 633 5.85 -37.49 -10.38
C LYS A 633 5.68 -38.69 -11.31
N THR A 634 6.51 -39.70 -11.09
CA THR A 634 6.50 -40.98 -11.82
C THR A 634 5.42 -41.94 -11.33
N GLN A 635 4.72 -41.61 -10.25
CA GLN A 635 3.64 -42.40 -9.65
C GLN A 635 2.33 -41.62 -9.73
N THR A 636 1.20 -42.33 -9.84
CA THR A 636 -0.14 -41.76 -9.73
C THR A 636 -0.33 -41.11 -8.36
N ARG A 637 -1.10 -40.02 -8.35
CA ARG A 637 -1.44 -39.25 -7.15
C ARG A 637 -2.95 -39.18 -6.99
N CYS A 638 -3.41 -38.88 -5.78
CA CYS A 638 -4.83 -38.76 -5.50
C CYS A 638 -5.16 -37.31 -5.15
N LEU A 639 -6.04 -36.71 -5.95
CA LEU A 639 -6.72 -35.46 -5.65
C LEU A 639 -8.00 -35.79 -4.87
N THR A 640 -8.20 -35.17 -3.72
CA THR A 640 -9.43 -35.25 -2.92
C THR A 640 -9.92 -33.83 -2.64
N PHE A 641 -11.23 -33.60 -2.73
CA PHE A 641 -11.85 -32.32 -2.40
C PHE A 641 -13.33 -32.48 -2.12
N TYR A 642 -13.94 -31.52 -1.44
CA TYR A 642 -15.38 -31.48 -1.23
C TYR A 642 -16.03 -30.56 -2.25
N ALA A 643 -17.19 -30.98 -2.75
CA ALA A 643 -17.99 -30.18 -3.66
C ALA A 643 -19.43 -30.08 -3.17
N TYR A 644 -20.11 -29.00 -3.54
CA TYR A 644 -21.50 -28.76 -3.24
C TYR A 644 -22.23 -28.33 -4.52
N LEU A 645 -23.21 -29.12 -4.94
CA LEU A 645 -23.99 -28.91 -6.15
C LEU A 645 -25.48 -29.09 -5.81
N TYR A 646 -26.17 -27.98 -5.53
CA TYR A 646 -27.59 -27.96 -5.19
C TYR A 646 -28.32 -26.82 -5.91
N GLY A 647 -29.38 -27.15 -6.65
CA GLY A 647 -30.14 -26.17 -7.42
C GLY A 647 -31.10 -26.79 -8.43
N TYR A 648 -32.01 -25.96 -8.97
CA TYR A 648 -33.03 -26.40 -9.93
C TYR A 648 -32.51 -26.47 -11.38
N SER A 649 -31.41 -25.75 -11.67
CA SER A 649 -30.76 -25.72 -12.98
C SER A 649 -29.45 -26.52 -12.90
N ILE A 650 -29.24 -27.44 -13.84
CA ILE A 650 -28.13 -28.41 -13.77
C ILE A 650 -26.86 -27.79 -14.35
N ASP A 651 -26.19 -26.98 -13.52
CA ASP A 651 -24.78 -26.64 -13.72
C ASP A 651 -23.90 -27.87 -13.42
N TYR A 652 -22.67 -27.88 -13.90
CA TYR A 652 -21.78 -29.02 -13.69
C TYR A 652 -20.31 -28.60 -13.61
N LEU A 653 -19.54 -29.37 -12.83
CA LEU A 653 -18.12 -29.16 -12.62
C LEU A 653 -17.33 -30.17 -13.45
N THR A 654 -16.36 -29.69 -14.22
CA THR A 654 -15.43 -30.52 -15.01
C THR A 654 -14.00 -30.23 -14.57
N LEU A 655 -13.16 -31.25 -14.45
CA LEU A 655 -11.74 -31.12 -14.15
C LEU A 655 -10.91 -31.53 -15.38
N GLN A 656 -9.86 -30.76 -15.67
CA GLN A 656 -8.90 -31.03 -16.75
C GLN A 656 -7.47 -30.94 -16.23
N ILE A 657 -6.54 -31.69 -16.84
CA ILE A 657 -5.12 -31.64 -16.49
C ILE A 657 -4.33 -31.17 -17.70
N VAL A 658 -3.56 -30.09 -17.52
CA VAL A 658 -2.82 -29.42 -18.61
C VAL A 658 -1.34 -29.31 -18.25
N GLU A 659 -0.47 -29.84 -19.10
CA GLU A 659 0.98 -29.66 -18.95
C GLU A 659 1.37 -28.19 -19.17
N TRP A 660 2.31 -27.71 -18.37
CA TRP A 660 2.80 -26.33 -18.41
C TRP A 660 3.35 -25.98 -19.80
N GLY A 661 3.03 -24.78 -20.30
CA GLY A 661 3.40 -24.35 -21.66
C GLY A 661 2.51 -24.88 -22.78
N GLY A 662 1.30 -25.35 -22.46
CA GLY A 662 0.24 -25.65 -23.44
C GLY A 662 0.52 -26.85 -24.36
N THR A 663 1.48 -27.69 -24.01
CA THR A 663 2.03 -28.69 -24.93
C THR A 663 1.23 -30.00 -24.98
N ARG A 664 0.33 -30.28 -24.01
CA ARG A 664 -0.51 -31.48 -24.00
C ARG A 664 -1.61 -31.46 -22.91
N THR A 665 -2.82 -31.90 -23.24
CA THR A 665 -3.88 -32.27 -22.26
C THR A 665 -3.75 -33.75 -21.89
N LEU A 666 -3.77 -34.08 -20.60
CA LEU A 666 -3.80 -35.46 -20.13
C LEU A 666 -5.27 -35.90 -19.98
N ASP A 667 -5.72 -36.78 -20.87
CA ASP A 667 -7.08 -37.37 -20.91
C ASP A 667 -7.19 -38.53 -19.88
N PRO A 668 -8.33 -38.77 -19.19
CA PRO A 668 -9.68 -38.21 -19.39
C PRO A 668 -10.14 -37.11 -18.41
N PRO A 669 -11.09 -36.23 -18.83
CA PRO A 669 -11.71 -35.24 -17.95
C PRO A 669 -12.65 -35.91 -16.94
N PHE A 670 -12.54 -35.49 -15.68
CA PHE A 670 -13.53 -35.83 -14.65
C PHE A 670 -14.69 -34.84 -14.74
N ALA A 671 -15.93 -35.31 -14.66
CA ALA A 671 -17.10 -34.43 -14.65
C ALA A 671 -18.16 -34.93 -13.66
N ILE A 672 -18.75 -34.00 -12.92
CA ILE A 672 -19.87 -34.26 -12.01
C ILE A 672 -21.08 -33.41 -12.41
N TYR A 673 -22.23 -34.07 -12.55
CA TYR A 673 -23.48 -33.50 -13.03
C TYR A 673 -24.60 -33.67 -12.01
N GLY A 674 -25.60 -32.79 -12.08
CA GLY A 674 -26.88 -32.96 -11.38
C GLY A 674 -26.91 -32.35 -9.98
N ASP A 675 -28.11 -32.38 -9.39
CA ASP A 675 -28.36 -32.00 -8.00
C ASP A 675 -27.98 -33.17 -7.08
N HIS A 676 -27.10 -32.91 -6.10
CA HIS A 676 -26.64 -33.88 -5.10
C HIS A 676 -27.24 -33.64 -3.70
N GLY A 677 -28.23 -32.76 -3.61
CA GLY A 677 -28.87 -32.35 -2.38
C GLY A 677 -28.08 -31.28 -1.63
N GLU A 678 -28.68 -30.80 -0.54
CA GLU A 678 -28.15 -29.74 0.33
C GLU A 678 -27.02 -30.29 1.24
N GLN A 679 -25.95 -30.82 0.64
CA GLN A 679 -24.83 -31.44 1.37
C GLN A 679 -23.51 -31.32 0.60
N TRP A 680 -22.41 -31.29 1.34
CA TRP A 680 -21.07 -31.46 0.80
C TRP A 680 -20.82 -32.93 0.45
N ILE A 681 -20.22 -33.17 -0.72
CA ILE A 681 -19.84 -34.50 -1.19
C ILE A 681 -18.33 -34.57 -1.42
N GLU A 682 -17.69 -35.62 -0.92
CA GLU A 682 -16.26 -35.87 -1.16
C GLU A 682 -16.05 -36.44 -2.57
N LEU A 683 -15.16 -35.83 -3.33
CA LEU A 683 -14.78 -36.25 -4.68
C LEU A 683 -13.30 -36.65 -4.70
N THR A 684 -13.00 -37.71 -5.44
CA THR A 684 -11.64 -38.25 -5.57
C THR A 684 -11.29 -38.48 -7.04
N MET A 685 -10.10 -38.05 -7.46
CA MET A 685 -9.61 -38.21 -8.83
C MET A 685 -8.15 -38.70 -8.83
N ASP A 686 -7.88 -39.78 -9.57
CA ASP A 686 -6.52 -40.22 -9.86
C ASP A 686 -5.85 -39.24 -10.84
N VAL A 687 -4.77 -38.60 -10.40
CA VAL A 687 -3.90 -37.74 -11.22
C VAL A 687 -2.77 -38.62 -11.80
N PRO A 688 -2.72 -38.83 -13.13
CA PRO A 688 -1.77 -39.75 -13.75
C PRO A 688 -0.32 -39.25 -13.60
N SER A 689 0.64 -40.18 -13.73
CA SER A 689 2.05 -39.82 -13.74
C SER A 689 2.36 -38.87 -14.89
N SER A 690 3.16 -37.84 -14.63
CA SER A 690 3.58 -36.86 -15.64
C SER A 690 5.11 -36.71 -15.65
N SER A 691 5.67 -36.47 -16.84
CA SER A 691 7.07 -36.11 -17.03
C SER A 691 7.32 -34.60 -17.04
N GLN A 692 6.26 -33.78 -17.06
CA GLN A 692 6.31 -32.33 -17.12
C GLN A 692 5.51 -31.71 -15.97
N PRO A 693 5.88 -30.53 -15.46
CA PRO A 693 5.03 -29.74 -14.58
C PRO A 693 3.66 -29.50 -15.23
N PHE A 694 2.60 -29.47 -14.42
CA PHE A 694 1.22 -29.38 -14.92
C PHE A 694 0.32 -28.64 -13.94
N GLN A 695 -0.87 -28.25 -14.39
CA GLN A 695 -1.93 -27.69 -13.56
C GLN A 695 -3.22 -28.52 -13.71
N ILE A 696 -4.07 -28.42 -12.70
CA ILE A 696 -5.45 -28.94 -12.72
C ILE A 696 -6.39 -27.76 -12.87
N LEU A 697 -7.25 -27.81 -13.88
CA LEU A 697 -8.26 -26.79 -14.17
C LEU A 697 -9.61 -27.26 -13.64
N PHE A 698 -10.26 -26.44 -12.83
CA PHE A 698 -11.58 -26.67 -12.26
C PHE A 698 -12.59 -25.79 -12.99
N VAL A 699 -13.38 -26.39 -13.87
CA VAL A 699 -14.26 -25.70 -14.81
C VAL A 699 -15.72 -25.80 -14.32
N GLY A 700 -16.25 -24.71 -13.76
CA GLY A 700 -17.68 -24.55 -13.48
C GLY A 700 -18.41 -24.19 -14.76
N ASN A 701 -19.36 -25.01 -15.20
CA ASN A 701 -20.07 -24.81 -16.47
C ASN A 701 -21.51 -24.36 -16.20
N VAL A 702 -21.95 -23.33 -16.92
CA VAL A 702 -23.33 -22.83 -16.89
C VAL A 702 -24.25 -23.85 -17.54
N GLY A 703 -25.23 -24.29 -16.77
CA GLY A 703 -26.28 -25.20 -17.17
C GLY A 703 -27.37 -24.52 -17.99
N THR A 704 -28.58 -25.08 -17.99
CA THR A 704 -29.67 -24.61 -18.88
C THR A 704 -30.33 -23.29 -18.44
N SER A 705 -29.94 -22.74 -17.30
CA SER A 705 -30.46 -21.48 -16.73
C SER A 705 -29.51 -20.95 -15.67
N THR A 706 -29.33 -19.64 -15.62
CA THR A 706 -28.48 -18.94 -14.63
C THR A 706 -29.19 -18.67 -13.30
N TYR A 707 -30.47 -19.07 -13.17
CA TYR A 707 -31.25 -18.88 -11.95
C TYR A 707 -31.20 -20.11 -11.04
N SER A 708 -30.86 -19.88 -9.77
CA SER A 708 -30.96 -20.84 -8.67
C SER A 708 -30.09 -22.10 -8.83
N SER A 709 -28.81 -21.90 -9.07
CA SER A 709 -27.78 -22.95 -9.05
C SER A 709 -26.42 -22.31 -8.72
N LYS A 710 -25.64 -23.00 -7.87
CA LYS A 710 -24.32 -22.55 -7.43
C LYS A 710 -23.46 -23.79 -7.23
N ILE A 711 -22.23 -23.76 -7.73
CA ILE A 711 -21.22 -24.78 -7.47
C ILE A 711 -20.32 -24.23 -6.37
N ALA A 712 -20.02 -25.03 -5.36
CA ALA A 712 -18.96 -24.70 -4.41
C ALA A 712 -17.99 -25.86 -4.25
N MET A 713 -16.74 -25.54 -3.89
CA MET A 713 -15.66 -26.49 -3.64
C MET A 713 -14.88 -26.05 -2.41
N ASP A 714 -14.39 -27.03 -1.67
CA ASP A 714 -13.66 -26.81 -0.43
C ASP A 714 -12.66 -27.95 -0.15
N ASP A 715 -11.71 -27.75 0.76
CA ASP A 715 -10.79 -28.77 1.28
C ASP A 715 -10.03 -29.57 0.20
N MET A 716 -9.29 -28.87 -0.67
CA MET A 716 -8.50 -29.45 -1.75
C MET A 716 -7.21 -30.08 -1.23
N THR A 717 -6.96 -31.34 -1.57
CA THR A 717 -5.71 -32.02 -1.23
C THR A 717 -5.18 -32.88 -2.36
N LEU A 718 -3.87 -32.82 -2.64
CA LEU A 718 -3.18 -33.72 -3.57
C LEU A 718 -2.06 -34.50 -2.89
N LYS A 719 -2.26 -35.82 -2.72
CA LYS A 719 -1.32 -36.72 -2.03
C LYS A 719 -0.75 -37.79 -2.96
N ASN A 720 0.39 -38.38 -2.56
CA ASN A 720 1.02 -39.48 -3.30
C ASN A 720 0.23 -40.79 -3.15
N GLY A 721 0.10 -41.56 -4.23
CA GLY A 721 -0.64 -42.83 -4.26
C GLY A 721 -1.98 -42.73 -4.99
N GLN A 722 -2.56 -43.86 -5.39
CA GLN A 722 -3.89 -43.90 -6.00
C GLN A 722 -4.97 -43.54 -4.98
N CYS A 723 -6.06 -42.97 -5.48
CA CYS A 723 -7.26 -42.79 -4.68
C CYS A 723 -7.79 -44.15 -4.25
N HIS A 724 -7.94 -44.32 -2.93
CA HIS A 724 -8.57 -45.50 -2.38
C HIS A 724 -10.07 -45.26 -2.44
N ALA A 725 -10.83 -46.17 -3.05
CA ALA A 725 -12.27 -46.16 -2.88
C ALA A 725 -12.58 -46.18 -1.37
N PRO A 726 -13.49 -45.32 -0.86
CA PRO A 726 -13.83 -45.33 0.55
C PRO A 726 -14.20 -46.76 0.94
N ALA A 727 -13.60 -47.25 2.02
CA ALA A 727 -13.84 -48.59 2.54
C ALA A 727 -15.30 -48.68 2.99
N THR A 728 -16.18 -49.03 2.06
CA THR A 728 -17.59 -49.26 2.37
C THR A 728 -17.68 -50.63 3.05
N GLU A 729 -17.84 -50.61 4.38
CA GLU A 729 -18.54 -51.70 5.07
C GLU A 729 -20.02 -51.69 4.65
N ALA A 730 -20.30 -52.12 3.41
CA ALA A 730 -21.56 -52.71 2.93
C ALA A 730 -21.45 -52.93 1.41
N PRO A 731 -21.88 -54.08 0.87
CA PRO A 731 -22.01 -54.24 -0.57
C PRO A 731 -23.13 -53.31 -1.06
N VAL A 732 -22.76 -52.19 -1.70
CA VAL A 732 -23.68 -51.41 -2.52
C VAL A 732 -23.97 -52.27 -3.77
N PRO A 733 -25.21 -52.76 -4.02
CA PRO A 733 -25.45 -53.83 -5.00
C PRO A 733 -25.42 -53.41 -6.48
N TRP A 734 -24.87 -52.25 -6.83
CA TRP A 734 -24.83 -51.82 -8.23
C TRP A 734 -23.67 -50.83 -8.40
N ALA A 735 -22.49 -51.36 -8.65
CA ALA A 735 -21.43 -50.55 -9.21
C ALA A 735 -21.93 -49.98 -10.55
N ALA A 736 -21.73 -48.69 -10.77
CA ALA A 736 -21.94 -47.99 -12.05
C ALA A 736 -20.89 -48.40 -13.09
N ASP A 737 -20.57 -49.70 -13.16
CA ASP A 737 -19.63 -50.29 -14.09
C ASP A 737 -20.42 -50.72 -15.33
N CYS A 738 -20.73 -49.75 -16.18
CA CYS A 738 -21.48 -49.94 -17.42
C CYS A 738 -20.57 -49.65 -18.60
N ASP A 739 -20.08 -50.71 -19.23
CA ASP A 739 -19.27 -50.63 -20.45
C ASP A 739 -20.12 -50.63 -21.74
N PHE A 740 -21.44 -50.75 -21.62
CA PHE A 740 -22.42 -50.84 -22.71
C PHE A 740 -22.21 -52.03 -23.68
N GLU A 741 -21.36 -53.00 -23.30
CA GLU A 741 -21.06 -54.20 -24.07
C GLU A 741 -21.98 -55.38 -23.70
N SER A 742 -22.79 -55.22 -22.65
CA SER A 742 -23.74 -56.24 -22.21
C SER A 742 -24.82 -56.51 -23.26
N THR A 743 -24.95 -57.78 -23.65
CA THR A 743 -26.00 -58.22 -24.60
C THR A 743 -27.37 -58.41 -23.95
N THR A 744 -27.43 -58.49 -22.62
CA THR A 744 -28.65 -58.76 -21.85
C THR A 744 -29.23 -57.52 -21.17
N ASP A 745 -28.38 -56.54 -20.85
CA ASP A 745 -28.78 -55.24 -20.32
C ASP A 745 -27.84 -54.17 -20.89
N PRO A 746 -28.00 -53.80 -22.17
CA PRO A 746 -27.08 -52.92 -22.88
C PRO A 746 -27.04 -51.50 -22.33
N LEU A 747 -28.05 -51.14 -21.53
CA LEU A 747 -28.18 -49.84 -20.89
C LEU A 747 -27.98 -49.93 -19.38
N CYS A 748 -27.53 -51.06 -18.84
CA CYS A 748 -27.20 -51.22 -17.41
C CYS A 748 -28.26 -50.64 -16.44
N GLY A 749 -29.54 -50.89 -16.73
CA GLY A 749 -30.68 -50.40 -15.93
C GLY A 749 -31.10 -48.95 -16.17
N TYR A 750 -30.47 -48.24 -17.11
CA TYR A 750 -30.92 -46.93 -17.58
C TYR A 750 -32.02 -47.06 -18.64
N GLU A 751 -32.98 -46.14 -18.62
CA GLU A 751 -34.03 -46.06 -19.66
C GLU A 751 -34.09 -44.66 -20.27
N ASN A 752 -34.52 -44.60 -21.54
CA ASN A 752 -34.87 -43.34 -22.17
C ASN A 752 -36.11 -42.76 -21.49
N TYR A 753 -36.01 -41.51 -21.04
CA TYR A 753 -37.13 -40.85 -20.39
C TYR A 753 -38.20 -40.49 -21.43
N ASN A 754 -39.44 -40.97 -21.21
CA ASN A 754 -40.54 -40.91 -22.18
C ASN A 754 -40.99 -39.49 -22.60
N TYR A 755 -40.56 -38.45 -21.89
CA TYR A 755 -40.85 -37.05 -22.22
C TYR A 755 -39.75 -36.36 -23.01
N ASN A 756 -38.65 -37.06 -23.28
CA ASN A 756 -37.59 -36.55 -24.14
C ASN A 756 -38.01 -36.59 -25.60
N LYS A 757 -37.51 -35.62 -26.36
CA LYS A 757 -37.75 -35.57 -27.81
C LYS A 757 -36.82 -36.48 -28.61
N PHE A 758 -35.77 -37.00 -27.97
CA PHE A 758 -34.73 -37.83 -28.57
C PHE A 758 -34.38 -38.99 -27.65
N ASP A 759 -34.06 -40.12 -28.26
CA ASP A 759 -33.64 -41.32 -27.58
C ASP A 759 -32.14 -41.54 -27.77
N TRP A 760 -31.50 -42.02 -26.71
CA TRP A 760 -30.17 -42.59 -26.78
C TRP A 760 -30.25 -44.03 -27.27
N ILE A 761 -29.31 -44.41 -28.12
CA ILE A 761 -29.20 -45.75 -28.70
C ILE A 761 -27.77 -46.27 -28.60
N ILE A 762 -27.64 -47.59 -28.48
CA ILE A 762 -26.37 -48.30 -28.57
C ILE A 762 -26.06 -48.58 -30.04
N HIS A 763 -24.83 -48.30 -30.47
CA HIS A 763 -24.38 -48.56 -31.83
C HIS A 763 -22.94 -49.05 -31.87
N SER A 764 -22.60 -49.90 -32.85
CA SER A 764 -21.23 -50.36 -33.10
C SER A 764 -20.69 -49.75 -34.40
N GLY A 765 -19.55 -49.07 -34.34
CA GLY A 765 -18.83 -48.55 -35.52
C GLY A 765 -19.16 -47.11 -35.95
N SER A 766 -18.62 -46.71 -37.11
CA SER A 766 -18.70 -45.34 -37.64
C SER A 766 -20.13 -44.95 -38.05
N THR A 767 -20.51 -43.70 -37.82
CA THR A 767 -21.87 -43.25 -38.13
C THR A 767 -22.12 -43.01 -39.62
N SER A 768 -23.39 -43.02 -40.03
CA SER A 768 -23.85 -42.78 -41.41
C SER A 768 -23.61 -41.34 -41.92
N THR A 769 -23.23 -40.42 -41.04
CA THR A 769 -22.87 -39.04 -41.37
C THR A 769 -21.36 -38.93 -41.37
N GLY A 770 -20.77 -38.76 -42.56
CA GLY A 770 -19.31 -38.74 -42.75
C GLY A 770 -18.60 -37.84 -41.74
N ASN A 771 -17.56 -38.37 -41.10
CA ASN A 771 -16.71 -37.72 -40.10
C ASN A 771 -17.37 -37.38 -38.75
N THR A 772 -18.42 -38.10 -38.33
CA THR A 772 -19.00 -37.93 -36.99
C THR A 772 -19.09 -39.26 -36.23
N GLY A 773 -18.82 -39.23 -34.92
CA GLY A 773 -18.85 -40.39 -34.00
C GLY A 773 -17.49 -41.09 -33.80
N PRO A 774 -17.33 -41.90 -32.72
CA PRO A 774 -16.06 -42.54 -32.38
C PRO A 774 -15.63 -43.55 -33.45
N THR A 775 -14.35 -43.55 -33.84
CA THR A 775 -13.77 -44.53 -34.76
C THR A 775 -13.44 -45.87 -34.09
N ALA A 776 -13.37 -45.89 -32.76
CA ALA A 776 -13.20 -47.06 -31.91
C ALA A 776 -13.91 -46.83 -30.57
N ASP A 777 -14.40 -47.91 -29.97
CA ASP A 777 -14.88 -47.91 -28.58
C ASP A 777 -13.68 -47.85 -27.60
N HIS A 778 -13.89 -47.17 -26.46
CA HIS A 778 -12.90 -46.97 -25.40
C HIS A 778 -12.60 -48.27 -24.63
N THR A 779 -13.57 -49.15 -24.45
CA THR A 779 -13.43 -50.39 -23.67
C THR A 779 -12.60 -51.43 -24.41
N THR A 780 -12.81 -51.57 -25.73
CA THR A 780 -12.19 -52.62 -26.56
C THR A 780 -11.12 -52.10 -27.53
N GLY A 781 -10.97 -50.78 -27.64
CA GLY A 781 -9.98 -50.12 -28.51
C GLY A 781 -10.18 -50.39 -30.00
N ASN A 782 -11.35 -50.90 -30.41
CA ASN A 782 -11.64 -51.23 -31.80
C ASN A 782 -13.08 -50.86 -32.19
N ALA A 783 -13.36 -50.84 -33.50
CA ALA A 783 -14.65 -50.40 -34.04
C ALA A 783 -15.82 -51.39 -33.82
N ALA A 784 -15.56 -52.56 -33.21
CA ALA A 784 -16.57 -53.58 -32.97
C ALA A 784 -17.28 -53.44 -31.61
N GLY A 785 -16.75 -52.62 -30.69
CA GLY A 785 -17.42 -52.28 -29.44
C GLY A 785 -18.63 -51.37 -29.64
N ASN A 786 -19.57 -51.48 -28.73
CA ASN A 786 -20.80 -50.72 -28.63
C ASN A 786 -20.53 -49.36 -27.97
N ASN A 787 -20.89 -48.28 -28.65
CA ASN A 787 -20.82 -46.93 -28.15
C ASN A 787 -22.21 -46.30 -28.01
N PHE A 788 -22.28 -45.29 -27.15
CA PHE A 788 -23.49 -44.57 -26.81
C PHE A 788 -23.70 -43.40 -27.79
N ARG A 789 -24.86 -43.32 -28.45
CA ARG A 789 -25.11 -42.30 -29.49
C ARG A 789 -26.50 -41.66 -29.42
N PHE A 790 -26.54 -40.39 -29.81
CA PHE A 790 -27.73 -39.56 -30.02
C PHE A 790 -28.42 -39.76 -31.40
N SER A 791 -29.75 -39.89 -31.44
CA SER A 791 -30.55 -39.98 -32.67
C SER A 791 -31.27 -38.66 -33.02
N PRO A 792 -31.01 -38.01 -34.19
CA PRO A 792 -31.42 -36.62 -34.46
C PRO A 792 -32.87 -36.42 -34.97
N SER A 793 -33.80 -37.35 -34.74
CA SER A 793 -35.08 -37.40 -35.48
C SER A 793 -36.19 -36.39 -35.12
N LYS A 794 -35.98 -35.41 -34.23
CA LYS A 794 -36.96 -34.33 -33.90
C LYS A 794 -36.25 -32.98 -33.70
N HIS A 795 -36.95 -31.85 -33.66
CA HIS A 795 -36.33 -30.51 -33.52
C HIS A 795 -36.65 -29.85 -32.16
N GLU A 796 -35.65 -29.08 -31.69
CA GLU A 796 -35.56 -28.19 -30.51
C GLU A 796 -35.50 -28.81 -29.09
N VAL A 797 -34.60 -28.23 -28.30
CA VAL A 797 -33.65 -28.84 -27.33
C VAL A 797 -34.25 -29.13 -25.94
N LYS A 798 -33.97 -30.35 -25.43
CA LYS A 798 -33.75 -30.77 -24.02
C LYS A 798 -33.36 -32.26 -24.01
N HIS A 799 -32.30 -32.64 -23.28
CA HIS A 799 -31.74 -34.00 -23.21
C HIS A 799 -31.69 -34.47 -21.74
N THR A 800 -32.15 -35.69 -21.41
CA THR A 800 -32.00 -36.22 -20.02
C THR A 800 -32.10 -37.75 -19.97
N PHE A 801 -31.03 -38.45 -19.59
CA PHE A 801 -31.06 -39.90 -19.32
C PHE A 801 -31.39 -40.12 -17.84
N ARG A 802 -32.28 -41.05 -17.48
CA ARG A 802 -32.66 -41.28 -16.07
C ARG A 802 -32.43 -42.73 -15.67
N ASN A 803 -31.77 -42.92 -14.52
CA ASN A 803 -31.68 -44.22 -13.87
C ASN A 803 -33.02 -44.51 -13.17
N VAL A 804 -33.67 -45.62 -13.53
CA VAL A 804 -35.04 -45.96 -13.06
C VAL A 804 -35.03 -46.70 -11.72
N SER A 805 -33.85 -46.98 -11.14
CA SER A 805 -33.73 -47.71 -9.87
C SER A 805 -34.07 -46.90 -8.60
N LYS A 806 -34.45 -45.62 -8.74
CA LYS A 806 -35.06 -44.80 -7.68
C LYS A 806 -36.36 -44.15 -8.17
N GLU A 807 -37.46 -44.86 -7.97
CA GLU A 807 -38.79 -44.26 -7.73
C GLU A 807 -39.15 -44.37 -6.25
#